data_AF-A0A4R9I805-F1
#
_entry.id   AF-A0A4R9I805-F1
#
_cell.length_a   1.000
_cell.length_b   1.000
_cell.length_c   1.000
_cell.angle_alpha   90.00
_cell.angle_beta   90.00
_cell.angle_gamma   90.00
#
_symmetry.space_group_name_H-M   'P 1'
#
loop_
_entity.id
_entity.type
_entity.pdbx_description
1 polymer ?
#
loop_
_entity_poly.entity_id
_entity_poly.type
_entity_poly.pdbx_seq_one_letter_code
_entity_poly.pdbx_strand_id
1 'polypeptide(L)'
;MKQNLFAIFLFLLIANSIFSLPIDLTKNWLVTKGFELKDPKDFSKWKQLDTLPLSTINSSFDWEPNQLRKITMIKSILLSPTDFKKAEDDAFSLHIPYISNCFEIYLNDTLISSGGVIKDDVITTSGYKRHIIIRLNRNLLKVGQNQIRILVAAEDGEELNVYKLFNDFPANIDLASEHLNIVDEYETYMLLFLYFFVGIYHGLFYWKRRQESYNLYYALFSIFLAVYMIFRSQGIYRFGLDPFTQSRIEYFVVFLTPVWLLIFADLFFRSRISIISKVYFYFSLFLSVSQIFVSRAVSVMILRVWQISVLLFAVMLLYLTISAVRKNNKDAKRLLLGLIFLLGTGTWDVLGATGLLPFQNLNLLRFGFLTFVLGIAVVLANRFLRVHRQVEELNLSLEKKVEERTNELQNTLTKVQELKVQQDGDYFLTSLLLDPLSKGKAESSNVLIHSYVKQKKEFEFKGKKREIGGDIIISDSITLNGKTYLVFINGDAMGKSIQGAGGALVLGVVFLSFIKRTQIILESQNKSPERWIKECFYELQTIFESFDGSMLVSVVLGLIEEETGVLYYLNAEHPWTVLYRDGAASFIEDELELRKIGTKGMDGDVRVRIFPLEKGDVIFIGSDGRDDLVLLDSEDGIRQINEDETKFPLAVEKSNGDLNLIVENLLEIGSLSDDLTILRLEWLGSFKRVSRESLFDQSSDDYVYGKVKDLLEKGNAEEAFQMIESLLSNDTLNDDVRINLIREKSRISLLLKKYDVAVETLESVFPYFVTDNEILLQLSFAYRKSKNIKKAIDLAERLRARDPKHIRNLINLVECYRLSRKSDRAKKIFDRLLALAPENPQVLKLKEMIDQEIHI
;
A
#
# COMPACT_ATOMS: atom_id res chain seq x y z
N MET A 1 125.23 23.18 -2.74
CA MET A 1 123.94 23.88 -3.02
C MET A 1 122.79 22.90 -3.38
N LYS A 2 122.65 21.75 -2.69
CA LYS A 2 121.56 20.77 -2.89
C LYS A 2 121.00 20.15 -1.59
N GLN A 3 121.34 20.70 -0.42
CA GLN A 3 120.87 20.21 0.89
C GLN A 3 119.91 21.16 1.63
N ASN A 4 119.71 22.39 1.15
CA ASN A 4 118.83 23.37 1.81
C ASN A 4 117.46 23.58 1.12
N LEU A 5 117.13 22.80 0.08
CA LEU A 5 115.79 22.87 -0.56
C LEU A 5 114.81 21.78 -0.07
N PHE A 6 115.30 20.71 0.55
CA PHE A 6 114.44 19.62 1.06
C PHE A 6 113.88 19.91 2.46
N ALA A 7 114.57 20.75 3.25
CA ALA A 7 114.12 21.17 4.58
C ALA A 7 112.97 22.20 4.56
N ILE A 8 112.74 22.89 3.44
CA ILE A 8 111.66 23.89 3.31
C ILE A 8 110.37 23.26 2.78
N PHE A 9 110.43 22.13 2.08
CA PHE A 9 109.23 21.41 1.64
C PHE A 9 108.60 20.53 2.74
N LEU A 10 109.34 20.25 3.82
CA LEU A 10 108.83 19.52 4.99
C LEU A 10 108.23 20.43 6.07
N PHE A 11 108.42 21.75 5.98
CA PHE A 11 107.92 22.73 6.97
C PHE A 11 106.70 23.54 6.48
N LEU A 12 106.26 23.34 5.24
CA LEU A 12 105.12 24.05 4.62
C LEU A 12 103.93 23.15 4.24
N LEU A 13 103.87 21.94 4.79
CA LEU A 13 102.70 21.05 4.76
C LEU A 13 102.00 20.92 6.13
N ILE A 14 102.39 21.75 7.10
CA ILE A 14 101.75 21.85 8.41
C ILE A 14 101.34 23.31 8.63
N ALA A 15 100.28 23.73 7.96
CA ALA A 15 99.54 24.93 8.33
C ALA A 15 98.09 24.84 7.83
N ASN A 16 97.20 24.47 8.76
CA ASN A 16 95.81 24.90 8.87
C ASN A 16 94.76 24.37 7.88
N SER A 17 94.59 23.05 7.79
CA SER A 17 93.28 22.50 7.37
C SER A 17 92.91 21.14 7.96
N ILE A 18 93.54 20.70 9.06
CA ILE A 18 93.25 19.39 9.66
C ILE A 18 93.18 19.58 11.18
N PHE A 19 92.04 19.18 11.78
CA PHE A 19 91.67 19.30 13.21
C PHE A 19 91.03 20.63 13.63
N SER A 20 89.82 20.89 13.12
CA SER A 20 88.82 21.77 13.75
C SER A 20 87.50 21.02 13.92
N LEU A 21 86.67 21.40 14.89
CA LEU A 21 85.30 20.86 15.00
C LEU A 21 84.51 20.98 13.67
N PRO A 22 83.70 19.98 13.25
CA PRO A 22 83.48 18.68 13.91
C PRO A 22 84.64 17.69 13.77
N ILE A 23 84.97 16.98 14.85
CA ILE A 23 85.88 15.84 14.81
C ILE A 23 85.10 14.61 14.33
N ASP A 24 85.44 14.11 13.16
CA ASP A 24 84.83 12.90 12.58
C ASP A 24 85.19 11.66 13.41
N LEU A 25 84.17 11.01 13.99
CA LEU A 25 84.29 9.75 14.72
C LEU A 25 83.87 8.53 13.88
N THR A 26 83.61 8.69 12.58
CA THR A 26 83.14 7.57 11.74
C THR A 26 84.25 6.65 11.23
N LYS A 27 85.52 7.07 11.32
CA LYS A 27 86.67 6.34 10.75
C LYS A 27 87.77 6.03 11.75
N ASN A 28 88.66 5.10 11.43
CA ASN A 28 89.94 4.86 12.11
C ASN A 28 89.82 4.55 13.61
N TRP A 29 89.14 3.45 13.96
CA TRP A 29 89.07 2.93 15.32
C TRP A 29 90.03 1.74 15.50
N LEU A 30 90.56 1.56 16.71
CA LEU A 30 91.21 0.31 17.13
C LEU A 30 90.23 -0.51 17.96
N VAL A 31 90.11 -1.80 17.67
CA VAL A 31 89.09 -2.69 18.25
C VAL A 31 89.74 -3.95 18.80
N THR A 32 89.35 -4.39 19.99
CA THR A 32 89.78 -5.67 20.58
C THR A 32 88.63 -6.39 21.29
N LYS A 33 88.81 -7.70 21.53
CA LYS A 33 87.85 -8.57 22.23
C LYS A 33 88.03 -8.41 23.75
N GLY A 34 86.92 -8.33 24.48
CA GLY A 34 86.89 -8.14 25.93
C GLY A 34 86.71 -6.67 26.34
N PHE A 35 86.47 -6.45 27.63
CA PHE A 35 86.45 -5.11 28.23
C PHE A 35 87.85 -4.77 28.75
N GLU A 36 88.55 -3.92 28.03
CA GLU A 36 89.92 -3.50 28.32
C GLU A 36 89.92 -2.03 28.76
N LEU A 37 90.19 -1.80 30.05
CA LEU A 37 90.18 -0.45 30.64
C LEU A 37 91.56 0.22 30.69
N LYS A 38 92.62 -0.51 30.34
CA LYS A 38 94.00 0.00 30.34
C LYS A 38 94.49 0.22 28.90
N ASP A 39 95.35 1.21 28.72
CA ASP A 39 95.96 1.46 27.41
C ASP A 39 96.73 0.24 26.87
N PRO A 40 96.76 0.04 25.54
CA PRO A 40 97.41 -1.10 24.92
C PRO A 40 98.89 -1.16 25.28
N LYS A 41 99.30 -2.18 26.03
CA LYS A 41 100.73 -2.51 26.20
C LYS A 41 101.27 -3.33 25.02
N ASP A 42 100.37 -4.03 24.32
CA ASP A 42 100.64 -4.85 23.14
C ASP A 42 99.55 -4.59 22.09
N PHE A 43 99.97 -4.07 20.94
CA PHE A 43 99.07 -3.76 19.83
C PHE A 43 98.73 -4.98 18.97
N SER A 44 99.34 -6.16 19.21
CA SER A 44 99.09 -7.39 18.44
C SER A 44 97.65 -7.90 18.55
N LYS A 45 96.96 -7.60 19.66
CA LYS A 45 95.57 -8.00 19.94
C LYS A 45 94.53 -7.00 19.42
N TRP A 46 94.96 -5.86 18.87
CA TRP A 46 94.10 -4.79 18.39
C TRP A 46 93.99 -4.84 16.87
N LYS A 47 92.77 -4.71 16.35
CA LYS A 47 92.48 -4.68 14.92
C LYS A 47 92.01 -3.29 14.51
N GLN A 48 92.41 -2.85 13.34
CA GLN A 48 91.99 -1.57 12.78
C GLN A 48 90.62 -1.68 12.12
N LEU A 49 89.71 -0.79 12.48
CA LEU A 49 88.40 -0.58 11.86
C LEU A 49 88.42 0.75 11.10
N ASP A 50 88.48 0.66 9.77
CA ASP A 50 88.65 1.83 8.91
C ASP A 50 87.42 2.73 8.90
N THR A 51 86.21 2.17 8.89
CA THR A 51 84.94 2.89 8.93
C THR A 51 83.90 2.15 9.77
N LEU A 52 83.04 2.88 10.50
CA LEU A 52 81.82 2.32 11.09
C LEU A 52 80.90 1.80 9.97
N PRO A 53 80.12 0.71 10.16
CA PRO A 53 79.80 0.04 11.43
C PRO A 53 80.88 -0.89 12.01
N LEU A 54 80.83 -1.08 13.34
CA LEU A 54 81.55 -2.13 14.05
C LEU A 54 81.22 -3.54 13.52
N SER A 55 80.01 -3.76 13.04
CA SER A 55 79.59 -5.07 12.50
C SER A 55 80.45 -5.59 11.35
N THR A 56 81.16 -4.71 10.63
CA THR A 56 82.06 -5.09 9.52
C THR A 56 83.25 -5.94 9.96
N ILE A 57 83.74 -5.76 11.20
CA ILE A 57 84.90 -6.47 11.72
C ILE A 57 84.52 -7.61 12.69
N ASN A 58 83.22 -7.77 13.00
CA ASN A 58 82.74 -8.79 13.94
C ASN A 58 83.11 -10.22 13.53
N SER A 59 83.09 -10.53 12.23
CA SER A 59 83.46 -11.84 11.68
C SER A 59 84.95 -12.16 11.82
N SER A 60 85.79 -11.16 12.11
CA SER A 60 87.21 -11.37 12.32
C SER A 60 87.53 -11.90 13.71
N PHE A 61 86.61 -11.84 14.66
CA PHE A 61 86.79 -12.31 16.04
C PHE A 61 86.12 -13.67 16.24
N ASP A 62 86.79 -14.58 16.95
CA ASP A 62 86.21 -15.87 17.33
C ASP A 62 85.27 -15.70 18.53
N TRP A 63 84.02 -16.14 18.40
CA TRP A 63 82.99 -16.04 19.42
C TRP A 63 82.59 -17.42 19.93
N GLU A 64 82.47 -17.56 21.25
CA GLU A 64 81.91 -18.77 21.86
C GLU A 64 80.37 -18.69 21.84
N PRO A 65 79.66 -19.74 21.40
CA PRO A 65 78.19 -19.74 21.38
C PRO A 65 77.60 -19.55 22.78
N ASN A 66 76.49 -18.83 22.88
CA ASN A 66 75.77 -18.55 24.13
C ASN A 66 76.57 -17.81 25.22
N GLN A 67 77.68 -17.14 24.89
CA GLN A 67 78.39 -16.26 25.82
C GLN A 67 78.21 -14.78 25.47
N LEU A 68 78.33 -13.92 26.48
CA LEU A 68 78.24 -12.48 26.31
C LEU A 68 79.42 -11.96 25.48
N ARG A 69 79.13 -11.37 24.33
CA ARG A 69 80.16 -10.83 23.43
C ARG A 69 80.52 -9.42 23.86
N LYS A 70 81.78 -9.20 24.22
CA LYS A 70 82.32 -7.93 24.71
C LYS A 70 83.39 -7.41 23.76
N ILE A 71 83.30 -6.13 23.40
CA ILE A 71 84.27 -5.42 22.55
C ILE A 71 84.68 -4.12 23.21
N THR A 72 85.96 -3.77 23.07
CA THR A 72 86.48 -2.44 23.36
C THR A 72 86.94 -1.76 22.08
N MET A 73 86.46 -0.54 21.85
CA MET A 73 86.89 0.35 20.76
C MET A 73 87.64 1.54 21.35
N ILE A 74 88.79 1.90 20.77
CA ILE A 74 89.58 3.06 21.18
C ILE A 74 89.89 3.93 19.96
N LYS A 75 89.80 5.25 20.14
CA LYS A 75 90.26 6.23 19.16
C LYS A 75 90.93 7.42 19.85
N SER A 76 92.11 7.77 19.37
CA SER A 76 92.78 9.01 19.74
C SER A 76 92.22 10.17 18.92
N ILE A 77 91.88 11.27 19.59
CA ILE A 77 91.40 12.52 18.99
C ILE A 77 92.34 13.66 19.39
N LEU A 78 92.46 14.66 18.52
CA LEU A 78 93.31 15.84 18.76
C LEU A 78 92.42 17.07 18.88
N LEU A 79 92.57 17.83 19.96
CA LEU A 79 91.87 19.10 20.18
C LEU A 79 92.84 20.27 20.14
N SER A 80 92.56 21.24 19.27
CA SER A 80 93.37 22.45 19.15
C SER A 80 93.00 23.50 20.20
N PRO A 81 93.90 24.45 20.54
CA PRO A 81 93.54 25.62 21.36
C PRO A 81 92.37 26.43 20.77
N THR A 82 92.25 26.47 19.44
CA THR A 82 91.15 27.13 18.74
C THR A 82 89.80 26.45 18.96
N ASP A 83 89.76 25.12 19.09
CA ASP A 83 88.53 24.39 19.42
C ASP A 83 88.09 24.69 20.85
N PHE A 84 89.03 24.78 21.80
CA PHE A 84 88.73 25.17 23.18
C PHE A 84 88.19 26.60 23.29
N LYS A 85 88.68 27.53 22.45
CA LYS A 85 88.14 28.88 22.37
C LYS A 85 86.72 28.91 21.78
N LYS A 86 86.46 28.12 20.73
CA LYS A 86 85.11 27.98 20.16
C LYS A 86 84.11 27.41 21.18
N ALA A 87 84.55 26.46 22.00
CA ALA A 87 83.73 25.85 23.04
C ALA A 87 83.63 26.67 24.35
N GLU A 88 84.23 27.87 24.41
CA GLU A 88 84.25 28.70 25.62
C GLU A 88 82.89 29.33 25.94
N ASP A 89 82.17 29.76 24.89
CA ASP A 89 80.80 30.26 24.96
C ASP A 89 79.73 29.15 24.78
N ASP A 90 80.15 27.89 24.66
CA ASP A 90 79.27 26.71 24.51
C ASP A 90 79.82 25.51 25.32
N ALA A 91 79.89 24.32 24.73
CA ALA A 91 80.56 23.15 25.27
C ALA A 91 80.86 22.15 24.16
N PHE A 92 81.89 21.32 24.36
CA PHE A 92 82.06 20.13 23.53
C PHE A 92 80.93 19.14 23.78
N SER A 93 80.47 18.50 22.72
CA SER A 93 79.42 17.51 22.74
C SER A 93 79.80 16.33 21.87
N LEU A 94 79.63 15.13 22.39
CA LEU A 94 79.84 13.87 21.70
C LEU A 94 78.50 13.37 21.17
N HIS A 95 78.42 13.13 19.87
CA HIS A 95 77.27 12.48 19.25
C HIS A 95 77.67 11.13 18.68
N ILE A 96 76.95 10.09 19.12
CA ILE A 96 77.04 8.74 18.56
C ILE A 96 75.63 8.35 18.09
N PRO A 97 75.41 8.15 16.79
CA PRO A 97 74.08 7.88 16.25
C PRO A 97 73.47 6.62 16.85
N TYR A 98 74.26 5.55 16.96
CA TYR A 98 73.77 4.25 17.39
C TYR A 98 74.85 3.48 18.14
N ILE A 99 74.48 2.98 19.33
CA ILE A 99 75.22 1.91 20.02
C ILE A 99 74.21 0.84 20.43
N SER A 100 74.52 -0.41 20.11
CA SER A 100 73.67 -1.55 20.45
C SER A 100 73.74 -1.89 21.94
N ASN A 101 72.63 -2.35 22.50
CA ASN A 101 72.58 -3.09 23.76
C ASN A 101 73.21 -2.38 24.96
N CYS A 102 74.27 -2.92 25.55
CA CYS A 102 74.92 -2.35 26.72
C CYS A 102 76.22 -1.68 26.31
N PHE A 103 76.45 -0.47 26.80
CA PHE A 103 77.66 0.28 26.49
C PHE A 103 78.17 1.13 27.64
N GLU A 104 79.47 1.39 27.62
CA GLU A 104 80.13 2.38 28.46
C GLU A 104 81.07 3.22 27.59
N ILE A 105 81.06 4.53 27.78
CA ILE A 105 81.88 5.48 27.04
C ILE A 105 82.79 6.18 28.04
N TYR A 106 84.09 6.07 27.79
CA TYR A 106 85.14 6.71 28.57
C TYR A 106 85.85 7.78 27.75
N LEU A 107 86.21 8.87 28.41
CA LEU A 107 87.03 9.95 27.88
C LEU A 107 88.23 10.12 28.80
N ASN A 108 89.44 9.94 28.27
CA ASN A 108 90.69 10.00 29.05
C ASN A 108 90.58 9.17 30.35
N ASP A 109 90.18 7.90 30.22
CA ASP A 109 89.95 6.92 31.30
C ASP A 109 88.84 7.26 32.32
N THR A 110 88.10 8.37 32.15
CA THR A 110 86.95 8.72 32.98
C THR A 110 85.65 8.30 32.30
N LEU A 111 84.78 7.58 33.01
CA LEU A 111 83.44 7.21 32.49
C LEU A 111 82.58 8.47 32.32
N ILE A 112 82.11 8.72 31.10
CA ILE A 112 81.27 9.89 30.76
C ILE A 112 79.81 9.54 30.46
N SER A 113 79.53 8.29 30.08
CA SER A 113 78.17 7.82 29.84
C SER A 113 78.13 6.30 29.81
N SER A 114 77.01 5.73 30.24
CA SER A 114 76.74 4.29 30.17
C SER A 114 75.27 4.05 29.85
N GLY A 115 74.97 2.96 29.17
CA GLY A 115 73.62 2.52 28.89
C GLY A 115 73.50 1.01 29.03
N GLY A 116 72.43 0.55 29.66
CA GLY A 116 72.19 -0.88 29.91
C GLY A 116 72.85 -1.38 31.19
N VAL A 117 72.47 -2.59 31.61
CA VAL A 117 72.96 -3.23 32.83
C VAL A 117 73.30 -4.68 32.55
N ILE A 118 74.52 -5.08 32.92
CA ILE A 118 75.01 -6.47 32.87
C ILE A 118 75.04 -7.00 34.31
N LYS A 119 74.38 -8.13 34.57
CA LYS A 119 74.47 -8.87 35.84
C LYS A 119 74.72 -10.34 35.53
N ASP A 120 75.66 -10.95 36.24
CA ASP A 120 76.02 -12.37 36.08
C ASP A 120 76.26 -12.79 34.62
N ASP A 121 76.93 -11.91 33.85
CA ASP A 121 77.23 -12.09 32.42
C ASP A 121 76.00 -12.14 31.48
N VAL A 122 74.85 -11.64 31.94
CA VAL A 122 73.60 -11.52 31.17
C VAL A 122 73.15 -10.05 31.13
N ILE A 123 72.56 -9.61 30.01
CA ILE A 123 72.05 -8.23 29.88
C ILE A 123 70.63 -8.18 30.46
N THR A 124 70.49 -7.61 31.66
CA THR A 124 69.16 -7.48 32.31
C THR A 124 68.37 -6.28 31.81
N THR A 125 69.06 -5.27 31.27
CA THR A 125 68.42 -4.05 30.76
C THR A 125 69.19 -3.54 29.57
N SER A 126 68.49 -3.22 28.49
CA SER A 126 69.11 -2.68 27.29
C SER A 126 69.33 -1.17 27.42
N GLY A 127 70.49 -0.68 26.99
CA GLY A 127 70.82 0.74 26.88
C GLY A 127 70.50 1.36 25.52
N TYR A 128 69.79 0.64 24.65
CA TYR A 128 69.49 1.08 23.29
C TYR A 128 68.87 2.49 23.27
N LYS A 129 69.49 3.40 22.50
CA LYS A 129 68.96 4.74 22.22
C LYS A 129 69.46 5.21 20.86
N ARG A 130 68.56 5.81 20.06
CA ARG A 130 68.91 6.51 18.82
C ARG A 130 69.43 7.90 19.16
N HIS A 131 70.54 8.32 18.55
CA HIS A 131 71.23 9.58 18.78
C HIS A 131 71.61 9.79 20.26
N ILE A 132 72.71 9.16 20.68
CA ILE A 132 73.31 9.37 21.99
C ILE A 132 74.11 10.67 21.92
N ILE A 133 73.65 11.69 22.65
CA ILE A 133 74.29 13.00 22.73
C ILE A 133 74.75 13.23 24.16
N ILE A 134 76.03 13.49 24.35
CA ILE A 134 76.67 13.65 25.65
C ILE A 134 77.43 14.97 25.67
N ARG A 135 76.99 15.91 26.51
CA ARG A 135 77.75 17.13 26.77
C ARG A 135 79.01 16.78 27.56
N LEU A 136 80.18 17.07 26.99
CA LEU A 136 81.46 16.72 27.60
C LEU A 136 81.88 17.78 28.62
N ASN A 137 82.39 17.33 29.76
CA ASN A 137 82.95 18.24 30.77
C ASN A 137 84.33 18.74 30.29
N ARG A 138 84.50 20.07 30.19
CA ARG A 138 85.76 20.72 29.79
C ARG A 138 86.95 20.26 30.62
N ASN A 139 86.76 19.94 31.90
CA ASN A 139 87.83 19.51 32.82
C ASN A 139 88.41 18.13 32.46
N LEU A 140 87.67 17.30 31.74
CA LEU A 140 88.12 15.98 31.30
C LEU A 140 88.92 16.04 29.99
N LEU A 141 88.89 17.18 29.28
CA LEU A 141 89.55 17.38 28.00
C LEU A 141 90.87 18.13 28.19
N LYS A 142 91.89 17.73 27.44
CA LYS A 142 93.21 18.37 27.38
C LYS A 142 93.42 18.99 26.01
N VAL A 143 94.14 20.11 25.94
CA VAL A 143 94.66 20.61 24.66
C VAL A 143 95.68 19.62 24.13
N GLY A 144 95.57 19.22 22.87
CA GLY A 144 96.36 18.15 22.26
C GLY A 144 95.61 16.81 22.25
N GLN A 145 96.32 15.72 22.57
CA GLN A 145 95.80 14.36 22.42
C GLN A 145 94.84 13.98 23.56
N ASN A 146 93.66 13.49 23.18
CA ASN A 146 92.67 12.87 24.07
C ASN A 146 92.31 11.50 23.50
N GLN A 147 91.69 10.65 24.30
CA GLN A 147 91.27 9.32 23.89
C GLN A 147 89.80 9.08 24.24
N ILE A 148 89.04 8.58 23.27
CA ILE A 148 87.70 8.04 23.48
C ILE A 148 87.78 6.53 23.46
N ARG A 149 87.15 5.90 24.44
CA ARG A 149 87.01 4.46 24.54
C ARG A 149 85.54 4.09 24.69
N ILE A 150 85.08 3.14 23.89
CA ILE A 150 83.70 2.63 23.91
C ILE A 150 83.76 1.14 24.18
N LEU A 151 83.17 0.71 25.29
CA LEU A 151 82.95 -0.69 25.62
C LEU A 151 81.52 -1.03 25.19
N VAL A 152 81.34 -2.12 24.46
CA VAL A 152 80.02 -2.58 24.00
C VAL A 152 79.86 -4.06 24.26
N ALA A 153 78.70 -4.45 24.80
CA ALA A 153 78.33 -5.84 25.01
C ALA A 153 76.98 -6.18 24.39
N ALA A 154 76.87 -7.40 23.84
CA ALA A 154 75.64 -7.94 23.27
C ALA A 154 75.56 -9.46 23.51
N GLU A 155 74.35 -9.97 23.75
CA GLU A 155 74.11 -11.41 23.85
C GLU A 155 74.27 -12.11 22.50
N ASP A 156 74.36 -13.45 22.51
CA ASP A 156 74.39 -14.24 21.29
C ASP A 156 73.06 -14.11 20.53
N GLY A 157 73.12 -13.93 19.21
CA GLY A 157 71.95 -13.63 18.37
C GLY A 157 71.46 -12.16 18.39
N GLU A 158 71.93 -11.32 19.31
CA GLU A 158 71.66 -9.87 19.27
C GLU A 158 72.67 -9.11 18.38
N GLU A 159 72.37 -7.84 18.07
CA GLU A 159 73.28 -7.01 17.29
C GLU A 159 74.41 -6.46 18.19
N LEU A 160 75.67 -6.67 17.79
CA LEU A 160 76.84 -6.05 18.43
C LEU A 160 77.41 -4.99 17.49
N ASN A 161 77.02 -3.73 17.68
CA ASN A 161 77.30 -2.69 16.70
C ASN A 161 77.39 -1.26 17.29
N VAL A 162 78.30 -0.48 16.72
CA VAL A 162 78.36 0.98 16.81
C VAL A 162 78.24 1.46 15.38
N TYR A 163 77.20 2.24 15.09
CA TYR A 163 76.79 2.48 13.71
C TYR A 163 76.47 3.96 13.45
N LYS A 164 76.75 4.39 12.22
CA LYS A 164 76.17 5.60 11.66
C LYS A 164 74.77 5.26 11.15
N LEU A 165 73.71 5.67 11.85
CA LEU A 165 72.35 5.55 11.31
C LEU A 165 72.27 6.17 9.90
N PHE A 166 71.38 5.66 9.06
CA PHE A 166 71.07 6.14 7.69
C PHE A 166 70.49 7.57 7.63
N ASN A 167 70.72 8.39 8.66
CA ASN A 167 70.31 9.78 8.81
C ASN A 167 71.50 10.73 8.56
N ASP A 168 71.20 12.02 8.40
CA ASP A 168 72.15 13.08 8.06
C ASP A 168 73.25 13.35 9.12
N PHE A 169 73.15 12.75 10.32
CA PHE A 169 74.04 13.03 11.44
C PHE A 169 75.09 11.91 11.66
N PRO A 170 76.37 12.12 11.28
CA PRO A 170 77.45 11.17 11.55
C PRO A 170 77.86 11.14 13.04
N ALA A 171 78.64 10.13 13.43
CA ALA A 171 79.31 10.15 14.72
C ALA A 171 80.42 11.20 14.71
N ASN A 172 80.39 12.14 15.65
CA ASN A 172 81.36 13.23 15.73
C ASN A 172 81.44 13.84 17.14
N ILE A 173 82.46 14.67 17.36
CA ILE A 173 82.48 15.65 18.46
C ILE A 173 82.34 17.02 17.83
N ASP A 174 81.37 17.78 18.29
CA ASP A 174 81.12 19.15 17.84
C ASP A 174 80.70 20.04 19.02
N LEU A 175 80.31 21.28 18.74
CA LEU A 175 79.66 22.17 19.68
C LEU A 175 78.30 21.62 20.13
N ALA A 176 77.93 21.85 21.39
CA ALA A 176 76.67 21.36 21.94
C ALA A 176 75.46 21.98 21.24
N SER A 177 75.55 23.24 20.83
CA SER A 177 74.53 23.94 20.04
C SER A 177 74.24 23.26 18.69
N GLU A 178 75.26 22.76 17.97
CA GLU A 178 75.06 22.02 16.72
C GLU A 178 74.31 20.69 16.94
N HIS A 179 74.60 19.99 18.05
CA HIS A 179 73.89 18.76 18.41
C HIS A 179 72.46 19.01 18.92
N LEU A 180 72.07 20.24 19.33
CA LEU A 180 70.68 20.54 19.70
C LEU A 180 69.72 20.40 18.52
N ASN A 181 70.17 20.65 17.29
CA ASN A 181 69.35 20.48 16.08
C ASN A 181 68.86 19.02 15.91
N ILE A 182 69.58 18.05 16.46
CA ILE A 182 69.19 16.62 16.45
C ILE A 182 68.04 16.36 17.45
N VAL A 183 67.91 17.18 18.49
CA VAL A 183 66.93 17.01 19.58
C VAL A 183 65.65 17.80 19.32
N ASP A 184 65.75 18.97 18.69
CA ASP A 184 64.66 19.93 18.58
C ASP A 184 63.55 19.51 17.59
N GLU A 185 63.87 18.72 16.56
CA GLU A 185 62.93 18.01 15.65
C GLU A 185 61.62 18.76 15.26
N TYR A 186 61.64 20.09 15.11
CA TYR A 186 60.44 20.93 14.95
C TYR A 186 59.50 20.47 13.82
N GLU A 187 60.06 20.11 12.66
CA GLU A 187 59.30 19.65 11.50
C GLU A 187 58.51 18.36 11.80
N THR A 188 59.10 17.44 12.55
CA THR A 188 58.47 16.18 12.98
C THR A 188 57.28 16.45 13.90
N TYR A 189 57.44 17.35 14.88
CA TYR A 189 56.36 17.70 15.81
C TYR A 189 55.22 18.45 15.12
N MET A 190 55.51 19.32 14.15
CA MET A 190 54.49 20.01 13.36
C MET A 190 53.64 19.02 12.54
N LEU A 191 54.29 18.06 11.86
CA LEU A 191 53.59 17.03 11.10
C LEU A 191 52.77 16.09 12.00
N LEU A 192 53.32 15.72 13.16
CA LEU A 192 52.63 14.93 14.17
C LEU A 192 51.35 15.63 14.63
N PHE A 193 51.44 16.91 15.01
CA PHE A 193 50.29 17.70 15.41
C PHE A 193 49.24 17.78 14.30
N LEU A 194 49.66 18.02 13.05
CA LEU A 194 48.76 18.06 11.91
C LEU A 194 48.00 16.74 11.73
N TYR A 195 48.68 15.60 11.77
CA TYR A 195 48.03 14.30 11.60
C TYR A 195 47.10 13.97 12.78
N PHE A 196 47.50 14.30 14.00
CA PHE A 196 46.64 14.16 15.17
C PHE A 196 45.37 15.02 15.05
N PHE A 197 45.52 16.28 14.62
CA PHE A 197 44.41 17.20 14.40
C PHE A 197 43.45 16.70 13.31
N VAL A 198 43.97 16.27 12.15
CA VAL A 198 43.19 15.65 11.08
C VAL A 198 42.44 14.42 11.61
N GLY A 199 43.11 13.61 12.43
CA GLY A 199 42.52 12.46 13.10
C GLY A 199 41.32 12.82 13.96
N ILE A 200 41.47 13.76 14.88
CA ILE A 200 40.38 14.24 15.75
C ILE A 200 39.24 14.83 14.90
N TYR A 201 39.56 15.67 13.91
CA TYR A 201 38.57 16.32 13.06
C TYR A 201 37.67 15.28 12.37
N HIS A 202 38.24 14.26 11.73
CA HIS A 202 37.44 13.23 11.09
C HIS A 202 36.76 12.28 12.09
N GLY A 203 37.31 12.10 13.29
CA GLY A 203 36.64 11.42 14.40
C GLY A 203 35.36 12.13 14.83
N LEU A 204 35.38 13.46 14.94
CA LEU A 204 34.20 14.28 15.23
C LEU A 204 33.17 14.24 14.09
N PHE A 205 33.62 14.25 12.84
CA PHE A 205 32.72 14.07 11.68
C PHE A 205 32.01 12.71 11.73
N TYR A 206 32.73 11.64 12.05
CA TYR A 206 32.12 10.33 12.23
C TYR A 206 31.13 10.32 13.40
N TRP A 207 31.47 10.96 14.52
CA TRP A 207 30.57 11.04 15.67
C TRP A 207 29.23 11.70 15.31
N LYS A 208 29.28 12.80 14.53
CA LYS A 208 28.07 13.50 14.06
C LYS A 208 27.36 12.76 12.91
N ARG A 209 28.08 12.00 12.08
CA ARG A 209 27.57 11.37 10.86
C ARG A 209 28.01 9.90 10.77
N ARG A 210 27.41 9.05 11.62
CA ARG A 210 27.77 7.62 11.72
C ARG A 210 27.59 6.81 10.43
N GLN A 211 26.75 7.27 9.51
CA GLN A 211 26.57 6.65 8.19
C GLN A 211 27.83 6.75 7.32
N GLU A 212 28.66 7.78 7.51
CA GLU A 212 29.92 7.97 6.80
C GLU A 212 31.09 7.34 7.55
N SER A 213 31.01 6.02 7.72
CA SER A 213 31.97 5.24 8.52
C SER A 213 33.42 5.31 8.04
N TYR A 214 33.68 5.65 6.78
CA TYR A 214 35.04 5.89 6.29
C TYR A 214 35.79 6.98 7.08
N ASN A 215 35.08 7.97 7.64
CA ASN A 215 35.70 9.02 8.45
C ASN A 215 36.37 8.46 9.72
N LEU A 216 35.81 7.40 10.32
CA LEU A 216 36.39 6.73 11.48
C LEU A 216 37.75 6.10 11.15
N TYR A 217 37.84 5.39 10.02
CA TYR A 217 39.05 4.67 9.65
C TYR A 217 40.15 5.61 9.15
N TYR A 218 39.78 6.72 8.51
CA TYR A 218 40.74 7.78 8.22
C TYR A 218 41.24 8.47 9.50
N ALA A 219 40.36 8.70 10.48
CA ALA A 219 40.75 9.22 11.79
C ALA A 219 41.74 8.30 12.51
N LEU A 220 41.45 6.99 12.57
CA LEU A 220 42.33 5.99 13.15
C LEU A 220 43.67 5.91 12.43
N PHE A 221 43.69 5.97 11.10
CA PHE A 221 44.91 6.03 10.30
C PHE A 221 45.78 7.24 10.69
N SER A 222 45.21 8.45 10.71
CA SER A 222 45.94 9.68 11.02
C SER A 222 46.43 9.72 12.47
N ILE A 223 45.64 9.23 13.43
CA ILE A 223 46.06 9.13 14.84
C ILE A 223 47.18 8.12 15.00
N PHE A 224 47.07 6.92 14.43
CA PHE A 224 48.12 5.89 14.52
C PHE A 224 49.41 6.36 13.83
N LEU A 225 49.30 7.09 12.72
CA LEU A 225 50.45 7.72 12.07
C LEU A 225 51.12 8.76 12.98
N ALA A 226 50.35 9.63 13.64
CA ALA A 226 50.87 10.61 14.58
C ALA A 226 51.54 9.95 15.81
N VAL A 227 50.90 8.92 16.38
CA VAL A 227 51.46 8.15 17.50
C VAL A 227 52.75 7.46 17.09
N TYR A 228 52.80 6.85 15.90
CA TYR A 228 54.03 6.25 15.38
C TYR A 228 55.17 7.28 15.25
N MET A 229 54.88 8.52 14.84
CA MET A 229 55.89 9.57 14.78
C MET A 229 56.50 9.92 16.15
N ILE A 230 55.75 9.77 17.25
CA ILE A 230 56.30 9.92 18.61
C ILE A 230 57.40 8.88 18.86
N PHE A 231 57.17 7.61 18.49
CA PHE A 231 58.17 6.54 18.66
C PHE A 231 59.41 6.71 17.77
N ARG A 232 59.30 7.53 16.72
CA ARG A 232 60.42 7.89 15.84
C ARG A 232 61.18 9.12 16.30
N SER A 233 60.63 9.92 17.21
CA SER A 233 61.24 11.17 17.69
C SER A 233 62.14 10.95 18.91
N GLN A 234 63.02 11.92 19.21
CA GLN A 234 63.84 11.94 20.42
C GLN A 234 63.01 12.10 21.70
N GLY A 235 61.78 12.62 21.58
CA GLY A 235 60.87 12.82 22.71
C GLY A 235 60.51 11.53 23.45
N ILE A 236 60.51 10.39 22.78
CA ILE A 236 60.13 9.10 23.37
C ILE A 236 61.02 8.69 24.56
N TYR A 237 62.30 9.07 24.54
CA TYR A 237 63.24 8.70 25.59
C TYR A 237 63.01 9.48 26.90
N ARG A 238 62.23 10.56 26.87
CA ARG A 238 61.86 11.30 28.09
C ARG A 238 60.89 10.53 28.98
N PHE A 239 60.18 9.54 28.43
CA PHE A 239 59.26 8.69 29.19
C PHE A 239 59.97 7.62 30.04
N GLY A 240 61.28 7.42 29.87
CA GLY A 240 62.05 6.47 30.68
C GLY A 240 61.63 5.00 30.52
N LEU A 241 60.95 4.66 29.42
CA LEU A 241 60.54 3.29 29.13
C LEU A 241 61.76 2.42 28.81
N ASP A 242 61.69 1.14 29.19
CA ASP A 242 62.64 0.15 28.71
C ASP A 242 62.64 0.11 27.16
N PRO A 243 63.82 0.17 26.50
CA PRO A 243 63.88 0.26 25.04
C PRO A 243 63.19 -0.88 24.30
N PHE A 244 63.16 -2.08 24.88
CA PHE A 244 62.49 -3.20 24.24
C PHE A 244 60.96 -3.06 24.35
N THR A 245 60.46 -2.60 25.50
CA THR A 245 59.05 -2.23 25.68
C THR A 245 58.63 -1.13 24.70
N GLN A 246 59.47 -0.12 24.50
CA GLN A 246 59.23 0.93 23.51
C GLN A 246 59.08 0.35 22.09
N SER A 247 59.99 -0.54 21.66
CA SER A 247 59.89 -1.19 20.33
C SER A 247 58.63 -2.04 20.17
N ARG A 248 58.16 -2.72 21.23
CA ARG A 248 56.91 -3.51 21.18
C ARG A 248 55.70 -2.61 20.90
N ILE A 249 55.62 -1.45 21.55
CA ILE A 249 54.54 -0.50 21.33
C ILE A 249 54.67 0.18 19.96
N GLU A 250 55.89 0.57 19.54
CA GLU A 250 56.17 1.11 18.19
C GLU A 250 55.62 0.17 17.11
N TYR A 251 55.90 -1.14 17.24
CA TYR A 251 55.47 -2.13 16.26
C TYR A 251 53.96 -2.39 16.30
N PHE A 252 53.35 -2.43 17.49
CA PHE A 252 51.90 -2.56 17.62
C PHE A 252 51.17 -1.45 16.83
N VAL A 253 51.62 -0.20 16.99
CA VAL A 253 51.04 0.96 16.31
C VAL A 253 51.32 0.88 14.81
N VAL A 254 52.57 0.73 14.39
CA VAL A 254 52.93 0.78 12.96
C VAL A 254 52.29 -0.36 12.17
N PHE A 255 52.11 -1.54 12.78
CA PHE A 255 51.52 -2.69 12.09
C PHE A 255 50.05 -2.47 11.71
N LEU A 256 49.32 -1.73 12.55
CA LEU A 256 47.90 -1.44 12.33
C LEU A 256 47.67 -0.21 11.43
N THR A 257 48.62 0.71 11.32
CA THR A 257 48.49 1.94 10.51
C THR A 257 48.06 1.66 9.05
N PRO A 258 48.69 0.77 8.27
CA PRO A 258 48.26 0.48 6.89
C PRO A 258 46.86 -0.10 6.80
N VAL A 259 46.43 -0.87 7.80
CA VAL A 259 45.11 -1.49 7.81
C VAL A 259 44.01 -0.44 7.83
N TRP A 260 44.14 0.57 8.69
CA TRP A 260 43.15 1.65 8.78
C TRP A 260 42.97 2.37 7.45
N LEU A 261 44.06 2.60 6.72
CA LEU A 261 44.02 3.19 5.39
C LEU A 261 43.35 2.27 4.35
N LEU A 262 43.60 0.95 4.43
CA LEU A 262 42.98 -0.02 3.52
C LEU A 262 41.45 -0.10 3.74
N ILE A 263 41.02 -0.17 5.00
CA ILE A 263 39.59 -0.21 5.35
C ILE A 263 38.91 1.12 4.97
N PHE A 264 39.58 2.25 5.18
CA PHE A 264 39.13 3.55 4.66
C PHE A 264 38.86 3.49 3.15
N ALA A 265 39.83 3.01 2.36
CA ALA A 265 39.69 2.94 0.90
C ALA A 265 38.53 2.03 0.46
N ASP A 266 38.37 0.88 1.11
CA ASP A 266 37.25 -0.05 0.84
C ASP A 266 35.88 0.59 1.11
N LEU A 267 35.71 1.22 2.28
CA LEU A 267 34.46 1.90 2.62
C LEU A 267 34.21 3.12 1.75
N PHE A 268 35.27 3.87 1.41
CA PHE A 268 35.14 5.07 0.60
C PHE A 268 34.72 4.74 -0.84
N PHE A 269 35.29 3.70 -1.46
CA PHE A 269 35.02 3.34 -2.85
C PHE A 269 33.93 2.28 -3.07
N ARG A 270 33.74 1.34 -2.13
CA ARG A 270 32.82 0.21 -2.27
C ARG A 270 31.68 0.22 -1.26
N SER A 271 31.69 1.14 -0.28
CA SER A 271 30.72 1.21 0.82
C SER A 271 30.65 -0.06 1.68
N ARG A 272 31.64 -0.95 1.59
CA ARG A 272 31.72 -2.20 2.36
C ARG A 272 33.17 -2.62 2.55
N ILE A 273 33.47 -3.27 3.68
CA ILE A 273 34.80 -3.82 3.96
C ILE A 273 34.95 -5.15 3.22
N SER A 274 35.94 -5.26 2.35
CA SER A 274 36.19 -6.50 1.61
C SER A 274 36.75 -7.60 2.49
N ILE A 275 36.56 -8.85 2.08
CA ILE A 275 37.12 -10.02 2.78
C ILE A 275 38.63 -9.91 2.85
N ILE A 276 39.29 -9.45 1.78
CA ILE A 276 40.75 -9.27 1.71
C ILE A 276 41.21 -8.29 2.80
N SER A 277 40.55 -7.14 2.96
CA SER A 277 40.89 -6.18 4.01
C SER A 277 40.64 -6.70 5.41
N LYS A 278 39.60 -7.53 5.62
CA LYS A 278 39.38 -8.21 6.91
C LYS A 278 40.49 -9.22 7.21
N VAL A 279 40.88 -10.03 6.23
CA VAL A 279 41.99 -11.00 6.39
C VAL A 279 43.29 -10.26 6.70
N TYR A 280 43.59 -9.17 5.97
CA TYR A 280 44.77 -8.35 6.23
C TYR A 280 44.74 -7.69 7.62
N PHE A 281 43.57 -7.24 8.08
CA PHE A 281 43.39 -6.74 9.45
C PHE A 281 43.68 -7.80 10.49
N TYR A 282 43.05 -8.98 10.40
CA TYR A 282 43.28 -10.05 11.38
C TYR A 282 44.72 -10.57 11.36
N PHE A 283 45.33 -10.65 10.17
CA PHE A 283 46.75 -10.96 10.03
C PHE A 283 47.63 -9.93 10.74
N SER A 284 47.41 -8.63 10.45
CA SER A 284 48.20 -7.56 11.06
C SER A 284 47.97 -7.47 12.58
N LEU A 285 46.73 -7.66 13.03
CA LEU A 285 46.37 -7.72 14.45
C LEU A 285 47.05 -8.91 15.15
N PHE A 286 47.08 -10.08 14.52
CA PHE A 286 47.79 -11.24 15.04
C PHE A 286 49.28 -10.96 15.21
N LEU A 287 49.93 -10.33 14.21
CA LEU A 287 51.33 -9.91 14.35
C LEU A 287 51.50 -8.87 15.47
N SER A 288 50.63 -7.86 15.54
CA SER A 288 50.69 -6.80 16.56
C SER A 288 50.52 -7.34 17.98
N VAL A 289 49.59 -8.28 18.20
CA VAL A 289 49.36 -8.88 19.52
C VAL A 289 50.49 -9.83 19.88
N SER A 290 50.95 -10.66 18.94
CA SER A 290 52.09 -11.57 19.15
C SER A 290 53.35 -10.80 19.57
N GLN A 291 53.55 -9.61 19.01
CA GLN A 291 54.70 -8.75 19.30
C GLN A 291 54.87 -8.39 20.79
N ILE A 292 53.78 -8.38 21.56
CA ILE A 292 53.81 -8.03 23.00
C ILE A 292 54.51 -9.13 23.83
N PHE A 293 54.42 -10.38 23.40
CA PHE A 293 54.81 -11.55 24.21
C PHE A 293 56.14 -12.20 23.79
N VAL A 294 56.76 -11.76 22.71
CA VAL A 294 57.93 -12.42 22.11
C VAL A 294 59.26 -11.87 22.61
N SER A 295 60.32 -12.66 22.49
CA SER A 295 61.71 -12.23 22.69
C SER A 295 62.17 -11.27 21.59
N ARG A 296 63.29 -10.58 21.81
CA ARG A 296 63.80 -9.57 20.87
C ARG A 296 64.15 -10.14 19.50
N ALA A 297 64.77 -11.32 19.45
CA ALA A 297 65.11 -12.00 18.20
C ALA A 297 63.86 -12.33 17.37
N VAL A 298 62.82 -12.89 18.01
CA VAL A 298 61.54 -13.21 17.35
C VAL A 298 60.79 -11.95 16.92
N SER A 299 60.86 -10.88 17.71
CA SER A 299 60.31 -9.56 17.38
C SER A 299 60.86 -9.01 16.05
N VAL A 300 62.17 -9.15 15.81
CA VAL A 300 62.79 -8.73 14.53
C VAL A 300 62.32 -9.61 13.37
N MET A 301 62.11 -10.91 13.58
CA MET A 301 61.55 -11.80 12.56
C MET A 301 60.10 -11.40 12.19
N ILE A 302 59.27 -11.09 13.19
CA ILE A 302 57.89 -10.62 12.99
C ILE A 302 57.88 -9.31 12.19
N LEU A 303 58.77 -8.36 12.52
CA LEU A 303 58.92 -7.12 11.76
C LEU A 303 59.20 -7.38 10.27
N ARG A 304 60.09 -8.33 9.94
CA ARG A 304 60.39 -8.68 8.53
C ARG A 304 59.19 -9.26 7.80
N VAL A 305 58.42 -10.13 8.48
CA VAL A 305 57.16 -10.66 7.94
C VAL A 305 56.18 -9.53 7.65
N TRP A 306 56.05 -8.58 8.58
CA TRP A 306 55.20 -7.42 8.38
C TRP A 306 55.67 -6.53 7.22
N GLN A 307 56.97 -6.26 7.09
CA GLN A 307 57.53 -5.48 5.98
C GLN A 307 57.18 -6.06 4.61
N ILE A 308 57.24 -7.39 4.45
CA ILE A 308 56.80 -8.06 3.22
C ILE A 308 55.29 -7.86 3.01
N SER A 309 54.50 -7.97 4.07
CA SER A 309 53.05 -7.77 4.00
C SER A 309 52.64 -6.34 3.60
N VAL A 310 53.44 -5.32 3.93
CA VAL A 310 53.19 -3.93 3.55
C VAL A 310 53.29 -3.73 2.03
N LEU A 311 54.15 -4.49 1.35
CA LEU A 311 54.21 -4.48 -0.11
C LEU A 311 52.92 -5.03 -0.73
N LEU A 312 52.36 -6.10 -0.15
CA LEU A 312 51.05 -6.62 -0.55
C LEU A 312 49.94 -5.59 -0.33
N PHE A 313 49.97 -4.89 0.82
CA PHE A 313 49.05 -3.78 1.09
C PHE A 313 49.15 -2.68 0.02
N ALA A 314 50.36 -2.26 -0.37
CA ALA A 314 50.55 -1.22 -1.38
C ALA A 314 49.92 -1.62 -2.72
N VAL A 315 50.11 -2.88 -3.15
CA VAL A 315 49.48 -3.44 -4.36
C VAL A 315 47.95 -3.45 -4.24
N MET A 316 47.41 -3.86 -3.09
CA MET A 316 45.96 -3.87 -2.84
C MET A 316 45.36 -2.47 -2.89
N LEU A 317 46.00 -1.48 -2.25
CA LEU A 317 45.56 -0.09 -2.23
C LEU A 317 45.59 0.53 -3.64
N LEU A 318 46.64 0.25 -4.41
CA LEU A 318 46.73 0.65 -5.82
C LEU A 318 45.62 0.03 -6.65
N TYR A 319 45.39 -1.28 -6.51
CA TYR A 319 44.32 -1.98 -7.22
C TYR A 319 42.94 -1.37 -6.93
N LEU A 320 42.62 -1.11 -5.65
CA LEU A 320 41.34 -0.50 -5.25
C LEU A 320 41.17 0.89 -5.89
N THR A 321 42.21 1.71 -5.83
CA THR A 321 42.18 3.08 -6.36
C THR A 321 42.06 3.08 -7.88
N ILE A 322 42.86 2.27 -8.59
CA ILE A 322 42.81 2.14 -10.06
C ILE A 322 41.46 1.57 -10.51
N SER A 323 40.91 0.58 -9.79
CA SER A 323 39.58 0.02 -10.07
C SER A 323 38.50 1.10 -9.97
N ALA A 324 38.57 1.97 -8.97
CA ALA A 324 37.63 3.09 -8.82
C ALA A 324 37.84 4.17 -9.90
N VAL A 325 39.07 4.43 -10.34
CA VAL A 325 39.38 5.33 -11.47
C VAL A 325 38.79 4.80 -12.78
N ARG A 326 38.92 3.49 -13.05
CA ARG A 326 38.32 2.85 -14.24
C ARG A 326 36.79 2.96 -14.26
N LYS A 327 36.15 3.05 -13.09
CA LYS A 327 34.71 3.36 -12.94
C LYS A 327 34.39 4.87 -13.04
N ASN A 328 35.31 5.67 -13.57
CA ASN A 328 35.19 7.12 -13.74
C ASN A 328 34.92 7.92 -12.45
N ASN A 329 35.34 7.41 -11.29
CA ASN A 329 35.23 8.15 -10.04
C ASN A 329 36.27 9.30 -10.00
N LYS A 330 35.79 10.55 -10.05
CA LYS A 330 36.63 11.76 -10.00
C LYS A 330 37.46 11.85 -8.71
N ASP A 331 36.90 11.39 -7.60
CA ASP A 331 37.54 11.42 -6.29
C ASP A 331 38.70 10.41 -6.22
N ALA A 332 38.54 9.26 -6.88
CA ALA A 332 39.60 8.25 -7.02
C ALA A 332 40.80 8.76 -7.84
N LYS A 333 40.58 9.58 -8.87
CA LYS A 333 41.67 10.16 -9.68
C LYS A 333 42.57 11.06 -8.83
N ARG A 334 41.97 11.87 -7.95
CA ARG A 334 42.68 12.74 -7.03
C ARG A 334 43.46 11.95 -5.98
N LEU A 335 42.84 10.91 -5.42
CA LEU A 335 43.51 10.02 -4.47
C LEU A 335 44.70 9.28 -5.11
N LEU A 336 44.56 8.83 -6.37
CA LEU A 336 45.63 8.15 -7.11
C LEU A 336 46.86 9.04 -7.30
N LEU A 337 46.67 10.34 -7.60
CA LEU A 337 47.79 11.29 -7.72
C LEU A 337 48.58 11.40 -6.41
N GLY A 338 47.89 11.53 -5.28
CA GLY A 338 48.53 11.55 -3.96
C GLY A 338 49.26 10.24 -3.65
N LEU A 339 48.67 9.09 -4.02
CA LEU A 339 49.27 7.77 -3.80
C LEU A 339 50.53 7.56 -4.65
N ILE A 340 50.52 7.99 -5.93
CA ILE A 340 51.70 7.93 -6.81
C ILE A 340 52.83 8.79 -6.24
N PHE A 341 52.51 10.00 -5.75
CA PHE A 341 53.49 10.88 -5.11
C PHE A 341 54.09 10.26 -3.84
N LEU A 342 53.26 9.65 -3.00
CA LEU A 342 53.71 8.92 -1.80
C LEU A 342 54.63 7.74 -2.15
N LEU A 343 54.25 6.91 -3.14
CA LEU A 343 55.07 5.78 -3.57
C LEU A 343 56.39 6.24 -4.22
N GLY A 344 56.36 7.32 -4.99
CA GLY A 344 57.55 7.91 -5.61
C GLY A 344 58.56 8.42 -4.58
N THR A 345 58.09 9.20 -3.59
CA THR A 345 58.93 9.70 -2.50
C THR A 345 59.47 8.58 -1.62
N GLY A 346 58.65 7.56 -1.29
CA GLY A 346 59.12 6.39 -0.56
C GLY A 346 60.14 5.56 -1.33
N THR A 347 59.95 5.38 -2.64
CA THR A 347 60.92 4.68 -3.49
C THR A 347 62.25 5.43 -3.55
N TRP A 348 62.21 6.77 -3.64
CA TRP A 348 63.40 7.60 -3.62
C TRP A 348 64.20 7.41 -2.33
N ASP A 349 63.55 7.52 -1.17
CA ASP A 349 64.21 7.37 0.13
C ASP A 349 64.76 5.95 0.34
N VAL A 350 64.04 4.91 -0.09
CA VAL A 350 64.52 3.52 -0.03
C VAL A 350 65.76 3.33 -0.91
N LEU A 351 65.75 3.84 -2.15
CA LEU A 351 66.90 3.74 -3.06
C LEU A 351 68.11 4.51 -2.51
N GLY A 352 67.89 5.74 -2.01
CA GLY A 352 68.94 6.54 -1.35
C GLY A 352 69.50 5.85 -0.10
N ALA A 353 68.67 5.14 0.67
CA ALA A 353 69.10 4.41 1.86
C ALA A 353 69.89 3.14 1.54
N THR A 354 69.60 2.44 0.44
CA THR A 354 70.29 1.18 0.08
C THR A 354 71.74 1.38 -0.39
N GLY A 355 72.14 2.60 -0.79
CA GLY A 355 73.49 2.89 -1.29
C GLY A 355 73.85 2.20 -2.61
N LEU A 356 72.89 1.50 -3.25
CA LEU A 356 73.05 0.83 -4.55
C LEU A 356 73.28 1.83 -5.69
N LEU A 357 72.83 3.07 -5.51
CA LEU A 357 72.99 4.19 -6.43
C LEU A 357 73.56 5.38 -5.64
N PRO A 358 74.36 6.27 -6.25
CA PRO A 358 74.99 7.42 -5.58
C PRO A 358 73.99 8.56 -5.32
N PHE A 359 72.80 8.24 -4.82
CA PHE A 359 71.75 9.21 -4.49
C PHE A 359 71.81 9.56 -3.00
N GLN A 360 71.62 10.85 -2.70
CA GLN A 360 71.47 11.32 -1.33
C GLN A 360 70.07 10.95 -0.82
N ASN A 361 69.99 10.45 0.41
CA ASN A 361 68.72 10.28 1.11
C ASN A 361 68.20 11.67 1.52
N LEU A 362 67.10 12.11 0.92
CA LEU A 362 66.54 13.45 1.13
C LEU A 362 65.36 13.45 2.13
N ASN A 363 65.04 12.30 2.74
CA ASN A 363 63.92 12.12 3.66
C ASN A 363 62.59 12.67 3.08
N LEU A 364 62.31 12.42 1.80
CA LEU A 364 61.15 12.94 1.07
C LEU A 364 59.83 12.27 1.49
N LEU A 365 59.87 11.07 2.07
CA LEU A 365 58.70 10.29 2.45
C LEU A 365 57.77 11.05 3.41
N ARG A 366 58.33 11.90 4.29
CA ARG A 366 57.53 12.75 5.20
C ARG A 366 56.64 13.75 4.45
N PHE A 367 57.13 14.30 3.34
CA PHE A 367 56.35 15.16 2.46
C PHE A 367 55.38 14.35 1.58
N GLY A 368 55.75 13.13 1.22
CA GLY A 368 54.85 12.15 0.59
C GLY A 368 53.60 11.89 1.44
N PHE A 369 53.78 11.60 2.72
CA PHE A 369 52.68 11.39 3.67
C PHE A 369 51.85 12.66 3.87
N LEU A 370 52.47 13.83 3.98
CA LEU A 370 51.75 15.11 4.09
C LEU A 370 50.80 15.33 2.91
N THR A 371 51.31 15.23 1.68
CA THR A 371 50.53 15.41 0.46
C THR A 371 49.40 14.39 0.36
N PHE A 372 49.66 13.14 0.74
CA PHE A 372 48.66 12.09 0.69
C PHE A 372 47.53 12.30 1.72
N VAL A 373 47.88 12.61 2.98
CA VAL A 373 46.91 12.90 4.04
C VAL A 373 46.05 14.10 3.65
N LEU A 374 46.65 15.23 3.25
CA LEU A 374 45.88 16.41 2.81
C LEU A 374 45.04 16.12 1.56
N GLY A 375 45.56 15.29 0.64
CA GLY A 375 44.82 14.84 -0.55
C GLY A 375 43.54 14.09 -0.19
N ILE A 376 43.57 13.21 0.81
CA ILE A 376 42.37 12.54 1.33
C ILE A 376 41.39 13.57 1.91
N ALA A 377 41.85 14.51 2.73
CA ALA A 377 41.00 15.53 3.33
C ALA A 377 40.26 16.37 2.25
N VAL A 378 40.96 16.79 1.20
CA VAL A 378 40.38 17.52 0.06
C VAL A 378 39.34 16.67 -0.69
N VAL A 379 39.62 15.38 -0.90
CA VAL A 379 38.67 14.45 -1.52
C VAL A 379 37.39 14.34 -0.69
N LEU A 380 37.51 14.18 0.63
CA LEU A 380 36.36 14.10 1.54
C LEU A 380 35.53 15.39 1.54
N ALA A 381 36.18 16.56 1.59
CA ALA A 381 35.50 17.85 1.56
C ALA A 381 34.69 18.06 0.26
N ASN A 382 35.25 17.69 -0.90
CA ASN A 382 34.55 17.79 -2.17
C ASN A 382 33.34 16.85 -2.29
N ARG A 383 33.46 15.63 -1.74
CA ARG A 383 32.34 14.68 -1.69
C ARG A 383 31.20 15.23 -0.84
N PHE A 384 31.52 15.82 0.31
CA PHE A 384 30.53 16.45 1.19
C PHE A 384 29.74 17.56 0.48
N LEU A 385 30.44 18.50 -0.17
CA LEU A 385 29.80 19.60 -0.90
C LEU A 385 28.84 19.10 -2.00
N ARG A 386 29.22 18.04 -2.73
CA ARG A 386 28.38 17.47 -3.80
C ARG A 386 27.09 16.86 -3.24
N VAL A 387 27.19 16.09 -2.17
CA VAL A 387 26.03 15.46 -1.53
C VAL A 387 25.08 16.52 -0.96
N HIS A 388 25.61 17.57 -0.32
CA HIS A 388 24.79 18.65 0.23
C HIS A 388 23.97 19.36 -0.86
N ARG A 389 24.61 19.69 -1.99
CA ARG A 389 23.94 20.34 -3.13
C ARG A 389 22.83 19.47 -3.73
N GLN A 390 23.03 18.16 -3.83
CA GLN A 390 22.00 17.23 -4.32
C GLN A 390 20.78 17.18 -3.40
N VAL A 391 20.98 17.24 -2.08
CA VAL A 391 19.88 17.27 -1.10
C VAL A 391 19.08 18.58 -1.23
N GLU A 392 19.77 19.71 -1.39
CA GLU A 392 19.15 21.02 -1.55
C GLU A 392 18.33 21.11 -2.86
N GLU A 393 18.89 20.66 -3.99
CA GLU A 393 18.20 20.59 -5.28
C GLU A 393 16.96 19.67 -5.23
N LEU A 394 17.06 18.52 -4.55
CA LEU A 394 15.94 17.59 -4.41
C LEU A 394 14.81 18.19 -3.54
N ASN A 395 15.16 18.87 -2.45
CA ASN A 395 14.17 19.52 -1.57
C ASN A 395 13.38 20.60 -2.32
N LEU A 396 14.06 21.46 -3.09
CA LEU A 396 13.41 22.50 -3.91
C LEU A 396 12.47 21.88 -4.95
N SER A 397 12.87 20.78 -5.59
CA SER A 397 12.03 20.09 -6.57
C SER A 397 10.80 19.43 -5.94
N LEU A 398 10.93 18.88 -4.73
CA LEU A 398 9.82 18.24 -4.03
C LEU A 398 8.77 19.25 -3.59
N GLU A 399 9.20 20.39 -3.05
CA GLU A 399 8.32 21.47 -2.63
C GLU A 399 7.43 21.96 -3.77
N LYS A 400 8.03 22.23 -4.93
CA LYS A 400 7.30 22.59 -6.15
C LYS A 400 6.27 21.54 -6.57
N LYS A 401 6.62 20.25 -6.47
CA LYS A 401 5.73 19.15 -6.87
C LYS A 401 4.55 18.98 -5.90
N VAL A 402 4.76 19.23 -4.61
CA VAL A 402 3.69 19.23 -3.60
C VAL A 402 2.72 20.38 -3.86
N GLU A 403 3.23 21.57 -4.16
CA GLU A 403 2.40 22.73 -4.48
C GLU A 403 1.53 22.49 -5.74
N GLU A 404 2.13 21.99 -6.82
CA GLU A 404 1.41 21.63 -8.05
C GLU A 404 0.28 20.62 -7.80
N ARG A 405 0.56 19.55 -7.04
CA ARG A 405 -0.44 18.52 -6.72
C ARG A 405 -1.54 19.04 -5.79
N THR A 406 -1.20 19.93 -4.87
CA THR A 406 -2.19 20.53 -3.95
C THR A 406 -3.15 21.41 -4.73
N ASN A 407 -2.64 22.23 -5.67
CA ASN A 407 -3.48 23.07 -6.52
C ASN A 407 -4.38 22.25 -7.47
N GLU A 408 -3.85 21.18 -8.06
CA GLU A 408 -4.63 20.26 -8.92
C GLU A 408 -5.76 19.57 -8.14
N LEU A 409 -5.47 19.12 -6.91
CA LEU A 409 -6.46 18.51 -6.03
C LEU A 409 -7.56 19.51 -5.64
N GLN A 410 -7.17 20.74 -5.28
CA GLN A 410 -8.12 21.79 -4.89
C GLN A 410 -9.06 22.15 -6.05
N ASN A 411 -8.53 22.26 -7.27
CA ASN A 411 -9.33 22.51 -8.46
C ASN A 411 -10.30 21.36 -8.75
N THR A 412 -9.85 20.11 -8.60
CA THR A 412 -10.69 18.92 -8.79
C THR A 412 -11.81 18.85 -7.76
N LEU A 413 -11.51 19.10 -6.48
CA LEU A 413 -12.51 19.13 -5.40
C LEU A 413 -13.56 20.21 -5.65
N THR A 414 -13.12 21.42 -6.04
CA THR A 414 -14.02 22.52 -6.36
C THR A 414 -14.95 22.12 -7.52
N LYS A 415 -14.41 21.50 -8.58
CA LYS A 415 -15.22 21.05 -9.72
C LYS A 415 -16.24 19.98 -9.35
N VAL A 416 -15.84 19.00 -8.53
CA VAL A 416 -16.74 17.94 -8.04
C VAL A 416 -17.86 18.55 -7.18
N GLN A 417 -17.53 19.52 -6.34
CA GLN A 417 -18.51 20.19 -5.49
C GLN A 417 -19.51 21.02 -6.28
N GLU A 418 -19.07 21.76 -7.31
CA GLU A 418 -19.96 22.47 -8.25
C GLU A 418 -20.92 21.51 -8.96
N LEU A 419 -20.41 20.39 -9.49
CA LEU A 419 -21.23 19.40 -10.19
C LEU A 419 -22.25 18.74 -9.26
N LYS A 420 -21.85 18.46 -8.01
CA LYS A 420 -22.77 17.92 -7.00
C LYS A 420 -23.89 18.90 -6.69
N VAL A 421 -23.58 20.19 -6.50
CA VAL A 421 -24.60 21.22 -6.24
C VAL A 421 -25.57 21.34 -7.41
N GLN A 422 -25.09 21.26 -8.65
CA GLN A 422 -25.93 21.28 -9.83
C GLN A 422 -26.84 20.04 -9.88
N GLN A 423 -26.30 18.85 -9.66
CA GLN A 423 -27.04 17.59 -9.63
C GLN A 423 -28.11 17.56 -8.53
N ASP A 424 -27.77 17.99 -7.31
CA ASP A 424 -28.72 18.07 -6.20
C ASP A 424 -29.82 19.11 -6.49
N GLY A 425 -29.50 20.16 -7.26
CA GLY A 425 -30.48 21.11 -7.79
C GLY A 425 -31.47 20.48 -8.76
N ASP A 426 -30.99 19.66 -9.70
CA ASP A 426 -31.85 18.93 -10.64
C ASP A 426 -32.73 17.91 -9.91
N TYR A 427 -32.17 17.16 -8.94
CA TYR A 427 -32.93 16.24 -8.09
C TYR A 427 -34.02 16.98 -7.30
N PHE A 428 -33.70 18.16 -6.76
CA PHE A 428 -34.66 18.99 -6.05
C PHE A 428 -35.85 19.36 -6.96
N LEU A 429 -35.58 19.81 -8.18
CA LEU A 429 -36.64 20.18 -9.13
C LEU A 429 -37.51 18.97 -9.52
N THR A 430 -36.91 17.81 -9.78
CA THR A 430 -37.68 16.59 -10.09
C THR A 430 -38.52 16.13 -8.90
N SER A 431 -38.00 16.19 -7.67
CA SER A 431 -38.78 15.84 -6.47
C SER A 431 -40.01 16.74 -6.29
N LEU A 432 -39.92 18.03 -6.65
CA LEU A 432 -41.07 18.95 -6.63
C LEU A 432 -42.15 18.61 -7.67
N LEU A 433 -41.78 17.91 -8.75
CA LEU A 433 -42.73 17.44 -9.76
C LEU A 433 -43.37 16.10 -9.38
N LEU A 434 -42.64 15.23 -8.67
CA LEU A 434 -43.16 13.93 -8.22
C LEU A 434 -44.08 14.05 -7.00
N ASP A 435 -43.74 14.91 -6.02
CA ASP A 435 -44.50 15.09 -4.78
C ASP A 435 -46.02 15.32 -4.99
N PRO A 436 -46.48 16.15 -5.95
CA PRO A 436 -47.92 16.36 -6.18
C PRO A 436 -48.63 15.17 -6.85
N LEU A 437 -47.88 14.30 -7.53
CA LEU A 437 -48.39 13.11 -8.21
C LEU A 437 -48.56 11.95 -7.23
N SER A 438 -47.64 11.80 -6.28
CA SER A 438 -47.57 10.71 -5.29
C SER A 438 -48.52 10.88 -4.08
N LYS A 439 -49.38 11.91 -4.08
CA LYS A 439 -50.34 12.14 -2.98
C LYS A 439 -51.65 11.42 -3.26
N GLY A 440 -52.03 10.51 -2.36
CA GLY A 440 -53.38 9.95 -2.30
C GLY A 440 -54.40 11.06 -2.03
N LYS A 441 -55.31 11.29 -2.97
CA LYS A 441 -56.38 12.31 -2.87
C LYS A 441 -57.75 11.68 -2.65
N ALA A 442 -57.83 10.36 -2.60
CA ALA A 442 -59.07 9.65 -2.36
C ALA A 442 -59.49 9.73 -0.89
N GLU A 443 -60.64 10.33 -0.63
CA GLU A 443 -61.39 10.16 0.60
C GLU A 443 -62.54 9.19 0.31
N SER A 444 -62.64 8.11 1.07
CA SER A 444 -63.72 7.12 0.96
C SER A 444 -64.30 6.84 2.34
N SER A 445 -65.60 6.56 2.40
CA SER A 445 -66.28 6.19 3.65
C SER A 445 -66.16 4.69 3.96
N ASN A 446 -65.98 3.86 2.93
CA ASN A 446 -65.96 2.40 3.04
C ASN A 446 -64.57 1.79 2.86
N VAL A 447 -63.57 2.56 2.41
CA VAL A 447 -62.19 2.09 2.22
C VAL A 447 -61.20 3.02 2.91
N LEU A 448 -60.41 2.50 3.84
CA LEU A 448 -59.28 3.22 4.43
C LEU A 448 -58.02 2.98 3.61
N ILE A 449 -57.27 4.06 3.36
CA ILE A 449 -56.06 4.05 2.54
C ILE A 449 -54.92 4.63 3.35
N HIS A 450 -53.87 3.85 3.57
CA HIS A 450 -52.61 4.33 4.10
C HIS A 450 -51.49 3.98 3.14
N SER A 451 -50.58 4.92 2.91
CA SER A 451 -49.45 4.75 1.99
C SER A 451 -48.15 5.13 2.68
N TYR A 452 -47.12 4.32 2.49
CA TYR A 452 -45.75 4.59 2.89
C TYR A 452 -44.88 4.65 1.63
N VAL A 453 -44.03 5.68 1.54
CA VAL A 453 -43.07 5.87 0.44
C VAL A 453 -41.74 6.27 1.05
N LYS A 454 -40.68 5.55 0.71
CA LYS A 454 -39.31 5.85 1.10
C LYS A 454 -38.39 5.63 -0.10
N GLN A 455 -37.81 6.70 -0.62
CA GLN A 455 -36.87 6.57 -1.74
C GLN A 455 -35.45 6.42 -1.20
N LYS A 456 -34.64 5.57 -1.83
CA LYS A 456 -33.27 5.28 -1.44
C LYS A 456 -32.36 6.49 -1.55
N LYS A 457 -32.58 7.35 -2.55
CA LYS A 457 -31.73 8.53 -2.78
C LYS A 457 -32.24 9.72 -1.98
N GLU A 458 -31.61 9.94 -0.83
CA GLU A 458 -31.75 11.16 -0.05
C GLU A 458 -30.72 12.22 -0.47
N PHE A 459 -31.12 13.48 -0.46
CA PHE A 459 -30.25 14.62 -0.71
C PHE A 459 -30.73 15.85 0.06
N GLU A 460 -29.81 16.80 0.27
CA GLU A 460 -30.12 18.08 0.89
C GLU A 460 -29.78 19.19 -0.07
N PHE A 461 -30.76 20.03 -0.38
CA PHE A 461 -30.57 21.19 -1.25
C PHE A 461 -31.20 22.42 -0.60
N LYS A 462 -30.40 23.48 -0.43
CA LYS A 462 -30.81 24.74 0.23
C LYS A 462 -31.49 24.54 1.60
N GLY A 463 -30.93 23.64 2.43
CA GLY A 463 -31.43 23.35 3.78
C GLY A 463 -32.70 22.50 3.83
N LYS A 464 -33.19 21.98 2.68
CA LYS A 464 -34.34 21.09 2.61
C LYS A 464 -33.86 19.68 2.28
N LYS A 465 -34.17 18.73 3.16
CA LYS A 465 -34.01 17.30 2.90
C LYS A 465 -35.15 16.81 2.03
N ARG A 466 -34.81 16.09 0.97
CA ARG A 466 -35.74 15.53 -0.02
C ARG A 466 -35.26 14.15 -0.45
N GLU A 467 -36.17 13.41 -1.05
CA GLU A 467 -35.95 12.07 -1.56
C GLU A 467 -36.37 12.02 -3.04
N ILE A 468 -35.74 11.14 -3.82
CA ILE A 468 -36.04 10.95 -5.24
C ILE A 468 -35.83 9.48 -5.63
N GLY A 469 -36.75 8.89 -6.38
CA GLY A 469 -36.62 7.51 -6.85
C GLY A 469 -37.75 7.10 -7.80
N GLY A 470 -37.79 5.81 -8.12
CA GLY A 470 -38.65 5.22 -9.16
C GLY A 470 -40.03 4.77 -8.68
N ASP A 471 -40.23 4.75 -7.38
CA ASP A 471 -41.44 4.25 -6.77
C ASP A 471 -42.52 5.32 -6.65
N ILE A 472 -43.77 5.00 -7.00
CA ILE A 472 -44.90 5.93 -6.90
C ILE A 472 -46.21 5.21 -6.55
N ILE A 473 -46.95 5.82 -5.62
CA ILE A 473 -48.31 5.40 -5.26
C ILE A 473 -49.26 6.52 -5.67
N ILE A 474 -50.34 6.17 -6.37
CA ILE A 474 -51.40 7.13 -6.70
C ILE A 474 -52.75 6.52 -6.37
N SER A 475 -53.59 7.29 -5.67
CA SER A 475 -54.98 6.93 -5.41
C SER A 475 -55.93 8.12 -5.62
N ASP A 476 -57.08 7.86 -6.23
CA ASP A 476 -58.14 8.84 -6.51
C ASP A 476 -59.51 8.11 -6.54
N SER A 477 -60.61 8.83 -6.71
CA SER A 477 -61.95 8.26 -6.84
C SER A 477 -62.48 8.44 -8.27
N ILE A 478 -63.17 7.43 -8.81
CA ILE A 478 -63.82 7.52 -10.12
C ILE A 478 -65.24 6.95 -10.05
N THR A 479 -66.10 7.43 -10.96
CA THR A 479 -67.45 6.89 -11.12
C THR A 479 -67.53 6.11 -12.43
N LEU A 480 -67.92 4.85 -12.35
CA LEU A 480 -68.14 3.98 -13.51
C LEU A 480 -69.55 3.38 -13.45
N ASN A 481 -70.33 3.57 -14.51
CA ASN A 481 -71.73 3.12 -14.61
C ASN A 481 -72.59 3.53 -13.41
N GLY A 482 -72.38 4.74 -12.89
CA GLY A 482 -73.11 5.28 -11.73
C GLY A 482 -72.65 4.79 -10.35
N LYS A 483 -71.64 3.92 -10.28
CA LYS A 483 -71.06 3.42 -9.03
C LYS A 483 -69.71 4.07 -8.75
N THR A 484 -69.41 4.26 -7.48
CA THR A 484 -68.13 4.84 -7.02
C THR A 484 -67.09 3.75 -6.82
N TYR A 485 -65.89 4.01 -7.33
CA TYR A 485 -64.73 3.14 -7.18
C TYR A 485 -63.55 3.94 -6.64
N LEU A 486 -62.84 3.33 -5.70
CA LEU A 486 -61.49 3.74 -5.36
C LEU A 486 -60.53 3.21 -6.42
N VAL A 487 -59.81 4.09 -7.10
CA VAL A 487 -58.76 3.71 -8.04
C VAL A 487 -57.40 3.87 -7.39
N PHE A 488 -56.50 2.90 -7.62
CA PHE A 488 -55.13 2.96 -7.14
C PHE A 488 -54.15 2.37 -8.14
N ILE A 489 -52.90 2.84 -8.08
CA ILE A 489 -51.75 2.21 -8.69
C ILE A 489 -50.58 2.26 -7.69
N ASN A 490 -49.86 1.15 -7.57
CA ASN A 490 -48.52 1.12 -6.99
C ASN A 490 -47.58 0.71 -8.13
N GLY A 491 -46.55 1.51 -8.39
CA GLY A 491 -45.60 1.25 -9.46
C GLY A 491 -44.16 1.51 -9.06
N ASP A 492 -43.28 0.67 -9.58
CA ASP A 492 -41.82 0.78 -9.48
C ASP A 492 -41.26 0.90 -10.90
N ALA A 493 -40.60 2.04 -11.16
CA ALA A 493 -39.97 2.32 -12.44
C ALA A 493 -38.48 1.94 -12.45
N MET A 494 -38.07 1.25 -13.52
CA MET A 494 -36.71 0.74 -13.68
C MET A 494 -35.63 1.82 -13.54
N GLY A 495 -34.67 1.52 -12.69
CA GLY A 495 -33.51 2.38 -12.41
C GLY A 495 -33.65 3.08 -11.07
N LYS A 496 -32.58 3.72 -10.61
CA LYS A 496 -32.52 4.36 -9.29
C LYS A 496 -32.34 5.87 -9.44
N SER A 497 -32.70 6.62 -8.40
CA SER A 497 -32.55 8.08 -8.38
C SER A 497 -33.26 8.75 -9.57
N ILE A 498 -32.54 9.49 -10.42
CA ILE A 498 -33.16 10.30 -11.49
C ILE A 498 -33.74 9.49 -12.66
N GLN A 499 -33.17 8.33 -12.98
CA GLN A 499 -33.70 7.49 -14.05
C GLN A 499 -35.06 6.93 -13.64
N GLY A 500 -35.12 6.28 -12.47
CA GLY A 500 -36.37 5.79 -11.89
C GLY A 500 -37.39 6.92 -11.75
N ALA A 501 -36.99 8.07 -11.19
CA ALA A 501 -37.84 9.25 -11.06
C ALA A 501 -38.44 9.75 -12.38
N GLY A 502 -37.68 9.65 -13.48
CA GLY A 502 -38.19 9.94 -14.82
C GLY A 502 -39.32 8.99 -15.23
N GLY A 503 -39.16 7.70 -14.97
CA GLY A 503 -40.19 6.69 -15.22
C GLY A 503 -41.44 6.88 -14.35
N ALA A 504 -41.24 7.12 -13.04
CA ALA A 504 -42.31 7.41 -12.09
C ALA A 504 -43.13 8.65 -12.49
N LEU A 505 -42.46 9.70 -12.99
CA LEU A 505 -43.10 10.92 -13.45
C LEU A 505 -43.98 10.65 -14.68
N VAL A 506 -43.48 9.89 -15.65
CA VAL A 506 -44.27 9.50 -16.83
C VAL A 506 -45.47 8.66 -16.42
N LEU A 507 -45.27 7.62 -15.60
CA LEU A 507 -46.34 6.78 -15.08
C LEU A 507 -47.43 7.63 -14.42
N GLY A 508 -47.02 8.51 -13.50
CA GLY A 508 -47.96 9.33 -12.75
C GLY A 508 -48.74 10.32 -13.59
N VAL A 509 -48.10 11.00 -14.54
CA VAL A 509 -48.76 11.96 -15.44
C VAL A 509 -49.77 11.25 -16.34
N VAL A 510 -49.40 10.12 -16.95
CA VAL A 510 -50.29 9.36 -17.84
C VAL A 510 -51.48 8.80 -17.07
N PHE A 511 -51.22 8.19 -15.91
CA PHE A 511 -52.27 7.59 -15.09
C PHE A 511 -53.26 8.65 -14.56
N LEU A 512 -52.77 9.76 -14.03
CA LEU A 512 -53.63 10.86 -13.58
C LEU A 512 -54.41 11.49 -14.74
N SER A 513 -53.81 11.61 -15.92
CA SER A 513 -54.52 12.05 -17.13
C SER A 513 -55.70 11.11 -17.46
N PHE A 514 -55.48 9.79 -17.37
CA PHE A 514 -56.52 8.77 -17.57
C PHE A 514 -57.67 8.91 -16.55
N ILE A 515 -57.34 9.11 -15.28
CA ILE A 515 -58.31 9.33 -14.20
C ILE A 515 -59.12 10.61 -14.44
N LYS A 516 -58.46 11.75 -14.68
CA LYS A 516 -59.14 13.03 -14.89
C LYS A 516 -60.05 13.01 -16.12
N ARG A 517 -59.61 12.34 -17.20
CA ARG A 517 -60.42 12.10 -18.39
C ARG A 517 -61.67 11.27 -18.06
N THR A 518 -61.55 10.28 -17.19
CA THR A 518 -62.69 9.47 -16.70
C THR A 518 -63.67 10.31 -15.88
N GLN A 519 -63.17 11.19 -15.01
CA GLN A 519 -64.00 12.06 -14.17
C GLN A 519 -64.80 13.09 -15.00
N ILE A 520 -64.28 13.53 -16.15
CA ILE A 520 -64.90 14.58 -16.97
C ILE A 520 -65.78 14.02 -18.10
N ILE A 521 -65.35 12.94 -18.76
CA ILE A 521 -66.00 12.45 -19.98
C ILE A 521 -67.00 11.34 -19.67
N LEU A 522 -68.29 11.60 -19.94
CA LEU A 522 -69.40 10.63 -19.75
C LEU A 522 -69.17 9.28 -20.45
N GLU A 523 -68.62 9.27 -21.66
CA GLU A 523 -68.31 8.01 -22.38
C GLU A 523 -67.29 7.15 -21.62
N SER A 524 -66.35 7.77 -20.91
CA SER A 524 -65.37 7.05 -20.08
C SER A 524 -65.99 6.52 -18.79
N GLN A 525 -67.00 7.20 -18.25
CA GLN A 525 -67.77 6.72 -17.09
C GLN A 525 -68.68 5.55 -17.45
N ASN A 526 -69.17 5.46 -18.69
CA ASN A 526 -70.04 4.38 -19.14
C ASN A 526 -69.29 3.05 -19.44
N LYS A 527 -68.11 2.86 -18.86
CA LYS A 527 -67.27 1.66 -19.01
C LYS A 527 -67.41 0.77 -17.80
N SER A 528 -67.31 -0.54 -18.00
CA SER A 528 -67.18 -1.52 -16.92
C SER A 528 -65.79 -1.46 -16.28
N PRO A 529 -65.63 -1.82 -15.00
CA PRO A 529 -64.35 -1.79 -14.32
C PRO A 529 -63.29 -2.67 -15.01
N GLU A 530 -63.68 -3.84 -15.53
CA GLU A 530 -62.76 -4.73 -16.23
C GLU A 530 -62.22 -4.10 -17.52
N ARG A 531 -63.09 -3.39 -18.25
CA ARG A 531 -62.71 -2.70 -19.48
C ARG A 531 -61.86 -1.46 -19.19
N TRP A 532 -62.19 -0.72 -18.14
CA TRP A 532 -61.45 0.47 -17.74
C TRP A 532 -60.00 0.12 -17.39
N ILE A 533 -59.77 -0.90 -16.56
CA ILE A 533 -58.43 -1.38 -16.17
C ILE A 533 -57.64 -1.83 -17.41
N LYS A 534 -58.28 -2.60 -18.30
CA LYS A 534 -57.64 -3.10 -19.52
C LYS A 534 -57.23 -1.97 -20.47
N GLU A 535 -58.09 -0.97 -20.69
CA GLU A 535 -57.76 0.18 -21.53
C GLU A 535 -56.65 1.04 -20.88
N CYS A 536 -56.68 1.23 -19.57
CA CYS A 536 -55.64 1.94 -18.83
C CYS A 536 -54.27 1.26 -18.98
N PHE A 537 -54.23 -0.07 -18.80
CA PHE A 537 -53.00 -0.85 -19.00
C PHE A 537 -52.44 -0.71 -20.41
N TYR A 538 -53.27 -0.81 -21.46
CA TYR A 538 -52.78 -0.67 -22.84
C TYR A 538 -52.28 0.75 -23.15
N GLU A 539 -52.89 1.79 -22.57
CA GLU A 539 -52.39 3.17 -22.74
C GLU A 539 -51.02 3.33 -22.08
N LEU A 540 -50.84 2.80 -20.88
CA LEU A 540 -49.53 2.75 -20.21
C LEU A 540 -48.51 1.95 -21.04
N GLN A 541 -48.86 0.73 -21.45
CA GLN A 541 -48.02 -0.14 -22.28
C GLN A 541 -47.56 0.57 -23.55
N THR A 542 -48.48 1.17 -24.30
CA THR A 542 -48.15 1.84 -25.57
C THR A 542 -47.17 2.99 -25.36
N ILE A 543 -47.33 3.76 -24.28
CA ILE A 543 -46.44 4.88 -23.97
C ILE A 543 -45.05 4.37 -23.55
N PHE A 544 -44.99 3.34 -22.70
CA PHE A 544 -43.70 2.80 -22.25
C PHE A 544 -42.97 1.98 -23.32
N GLU A 545 -43.68 1.33 -24.25
CA GLU A 545 -43.06 0.67 -25.43
C GLU A 545 -42.30 1.66 -26.31
N SER A 546 -42.71 2.95 -26.31
CA SER A 546 -42.01 4.01 -27.03
C SER A 546 -40.61 4.32 -26.48
N PHE A 547 -40.30 3.90 -25.24
CA PHE A 547 -38.96 3.99 -24.65
C PHE A 547 -38.00 2.89 -25.13
N ASP A 548 -38.45 2.00 -26.02
CA ASP A 548 -37.63 0.96 -26.65
C ASP A 548 -36.86 0.09 -25.64
N GLY A 549 -37.53 -0.31 -24.56
CA GLY A 549 -36.93 -1.12 -23.49
C GLY A 549 -35.93 -0.39 -22.59
N SER A 550 -35.69 0.90 -22.81
CA SER A 550 -34.79 1.72 -21.95
C SER A 550 -35.42 2.07 -20.60
N MET A 551 -36.74 1.94 -20.49
CA MET A 551 -37.52 2.16 -19.28
C MET A 551 -38.65 1.13 -19.24
N LEU A 552 -38.76 0.42 -18.13
CA LEU A 552 -39.81 -0.55 -17.85
C LEU A 552 -40.40 -0.24 -16.47
N VAL A 553 -41.64 -0.60 -16.24
CA VAL A 553 -42.31 -0.34 -14.94
C VAL A 553 -43.05 -1.58 -14.49
N SER A 554 -42.80 -2.00 -13.26
CA SER A 554 -43.64 -2.98 -12.56
C SER A 554 -44.82 -2.25 -11.92
N VAL A 555 -46.05 -2.76 -12.05
CA VAL A 555 -47.22 -2.12 -11.42
C VAL A 555 -48.25 -3.12 -10.91
N VAL A 556 -48.94 -2.74 -9.84
CA VAL A 556 -50.28 -3.23 -9.52
C VAL A 556 -51.27 -2.09 -9.71
N LEU A 557 -52.26 -2.32 -10.57
CA LEU A 557 -53.32 -1.38 -10.91
C LEU A 557 -54.66 -1.98 -10.50
N GLY A 558 -55.49 -1.24 -9.77
CA GLY A 558 -56.79 -1.74 -9.35
C GLY A 558 -57.88 -0.72 -9.07
N LEU A 559 -59.09 -1.25 -8.93
CA LEU A 559 -60.33 -0.57 -8.58
C LEU A 559 -61.02 -1.34 -7.44
N ILE A 560 -61.44 -0.65 -6.38
CA ILE A 560 -62.33 -1.22 -5.35
C ILE A 560 -63.70 -0.58 -5.49
N GLU A 561 -64.72 -1.40 -5.74
CA GLU A 561 -66.12 -0.95 -5.73
C GLU A 561 -66.58 -0.72 -4.28
N GLU A 562 -66.92 0.52 -3.92
CA GLU A 562 -67.15 0.89 -2.51
C GLU A 562 -68.39 0.24 -1.90
N GLU A 563 -69.43 0.01 -2.70
CA GLU A 563 -70.71 -0.55 -2.23
C GLU A 563 -70.62 -2.06 -1.93
N THR A 564 -69.85 -2.79 -2.74
CA THR A 564 -69.84 -4.26 -2.70
C THR A 564 -68.52 -4.84 -2.19
N GLY A 565 -67.45 -4.06 -2.11
CA GLY A 565 -66.12 -4.53 -1.72
C GLY A 565 -65.47 -5.44 -2.77
N VAL A 566 -65.82 -5.30 -4.05
CA VAL A 566 -65.14 -6.07 -5.11
C VAL A 566 -63.86 -5.35 -5.53
N LEU A 567 -62.73 -6.02 -5.40
CA LEU A 567 -61.45 -5.60 -5.95
C LEU A 567 -61.30 -6.15 -7.37
N TYR A 568 -61.14 -5.25 -8.34
CA TYR A 568 -60.73 -5.53 -9.70
C TYR A 568 -59.28 -5.08 -9.87
N TYR A 569 -58.36 -5.95 -10.25
CA TYR A 569 -56.96 -5.56 -10.37
C TYR A 569 -56.19 -6.38 -11.40
N LEU A 570 -55.01 -5.90 -11.75
CA LEU A 570 -53.98 -6.65 -12.45
C LEU A 570 -52.62 -6.39 -11.81
N ASN A 571 -51.72 -7.35 -11.97
CA ASN A 571 -50.34 -7.26 -11.52
C ASN A 571 -49.43 -7.51 -12.74
N ALA A 572 -48.56 -6.55 -13.05
CA ALA A 572 -47.61 -6.59 -14.16
C ALA A 572 -46.18 -6.65 -13.60
N GLU A 573 -45.72 -7.87 -13.29
CA GLU A 573 -44.39 -8.18 -12.73
C GLU A 573 -44.00 -7.31 -11.51
N HIS A 574 -45.00 -6.94 -10.70
CA HIS A 574 -44.80 -6.33 -9.38
C HIS A 574 -44.92 -7.41 -8.30
N PRO A 575 -44.36 -7.21 -7.09
CA PRO A 575 -44.47 -8.20 -6.03
C PRO A 575 -45.93 -8.58 -5.71
N TRP A 576 -46.17 -9.83 -5.32
CA TRP A 576 -47.51 -10.37 -5.10
C TRP A 576 -48.29 -9.58 -4.05
N THR A 577 -49.58 -9.39 -4.29
CA THR A 577 -50.46 -8.70 -3.35
C THR A 577 -50.74 -9.60 -2.15
N VAL A 578 -50.73 -9.03 -0.95
CA VAL A 578 -50.92 -9.75 0.31
C VAL A 578 -52.27 -9.39 0.92
N LEU A 579 -53.09 -10.39 1.18
CA LEU A 579 -54.31 -10.29 1.97
C LEU A 579 -53.97 -10.58 3.42
N TYR A 580 -54.42 -9.71 4.33
CA TYR A 580 -54.43 -9.95 5.76
C TYR A 580 -55.88 -10.08 6.24
N ARG A 581 -56.23 -11.26 6.74
CA ARG A 581 -57.57 -11.63 7.21
C ARG A 581 -57.46 -12.50 8.46
N ASP A 582 -58.27 -12.19 9.48
CA ASP A 582 -58.37 -12.96 10.73
C ASP A 582 -57.02 -13.26 11.41
N GLY A 583 -56.05 -12.35 11.29
CA GLY A 583 -54.73 -12.51 11.89
C GLY A 583 -53.70 -13.26 11.04
N ALA A 584 -54.06 -13.73 9.85
CA ALA A 584 -53.17 -14.44 8.93
C ALA A 584 -52.94 -13.62 7.64
N ALA A 585 -51.73 -13.71 7.09
CA ALA A 585 -51.35 -13.08 5.82
C ALA A 585 -51.09 -14.12 4.72
N SER A 586 -51.66 -13.91 3.54
CA SER A 586 -51.48 -14.81 2.39
C SER A 586 -51.43 -14.05 1.07
N PHE A 587 -50.75 -14.59 0.06
CA PHE A 587 -50.80 -14.05 -1.30
C PHE A 587 -52.15 -14.27 -1.96
N ILE A 588 -52.59 -13.33 -2.81
CA ILE A 588 -53.84 -13.44 -3.59
C ILE A 588 -53.56 -14.07 -4.96
N GLU A 589 -52.36 -13.89 -5.50
CA GLU A 589 -51.93 -14.45 -6.78
C GLU A 589 -51.20 -15.79 -6.61
N ASP A 590 -51.50 -16.74 -7.51
CA ASP A 590 -50.72 -17.98 -7.66
C ASP A 590 -49.66 -17.89 -8.78
N GLU A 591 -49.84 -16.95 -9.74
CA GLU A 591 -48.97 -16.76 -10.90
C GLU A 591 -49.05 -15.34 -11.49
N LEU A 592 -47.94 -14.85 -12.04
CA LEU A 592 -47.86 -13.56 -12.76
C LEU A 592 -47.88 -13.80 -14.28
N GLU A 593 -49.03 -13.51 -14.91
CA GLU A 593 -49.23 -13.71 -16.35
C GLU A 593 -48.71 -12.53 -17.20
N LEU A 594 -48.55 -11.34 -16.61
CA LEU A 594 -48.17 -10.11 -17.30
C LEU A 594 -46.73 -9.71 -16.99
N ARG A 595 -45.99 -9.35 -18.04
CA ARG A 595 -44.64 -8.75 -17.96
C ARG A 595 -44.72 -7.27 -17.56
N LYS A 596 -43.59 -6.69 -17.14
CA LYS A 596 -43.47 -5.25 -16.87
C LYS A 596 -43.95 -4.41 -18.06
N ILE A 597 -44.59 -3.29 -17.73
CA ILE A 597 -45.07 -2.31 -18.70
C ILE A 597 -43.88 -1.75 -19.50
N GLY A 598 -44.02 -1.70 -20.83
CA GLY A 598 -43.00 -1.30 -21.79
C GLY A 598 -42.27 -2.45 -22.50
N THR A 599 -42.53 -3.70 -22.11
CA THR A 599 -41.93 -4.88 -22.73
C THR A 599 -42.45 -5.07 -24.16
N LYS A 600 -41.57 -5.03 -25.16
CA LYS A 600 -41.93 -5.23 -26.57
C LYS A 600 -42.44 -6.65 -26.84
N GLY A 601 -43.42 -6.76 -27.73
CA GLY A 601 -43.93 -8.06 -28.20
C GLY A 601 -44.84 -8.76 -27.19
N MET A 602 -45.45 -8.03 -26.25
CA MET A 602 -46.55 -8.56 -25.44
C MET A 602 -47.80 -8.77 -26.31
N ASP A 603 -47.88 -9.91 -26.99
CA ASP A 603 -49.09 -10.39 -27.69
C ASP A 603 -50.09 -11.09 -26.73
N GLY A 604 -49.85 -11.01 -25.41
CA GLY A 604 -50.68 -11.61 -24.37
C GLY A 604 -52.05 -10.94 -24.22
N ASP A 605 -53.10 -11.72 -23.91
CA ASP A 605 -54.38 -11.14 -23.51
C ASP A 605 -54.29 -10.69 -22.04
N VAL A 606 -54.53 -9.40 -21.79
CA VAL A 606 -54.62 -8.86 -20.44
C VAL A 606 -55.80 -9.47 -19.70
N ARG A 607 -55.50 -10.08 -18.54
CA ARG A 607 -56.46 -10.68 -17.61
C ARG A 607 -56.64 -9.77 -16.38
N VAL A 608 -57.89 -9.42 -16.07
CA VAL A 608 -58.28 -8.67 -14.87
C VAL A 608 -58.75 -9.67 -13.81
N ARG A 609 -58.05 -9.70 -12.67
CA ARG A 609 -58.40 -10.51 -11.51
C ARG A 609 -59.53 -9.85 -10.73
N ILE A 610 -60.38 -10.67 -10.11
CA ILE A 610 -61.53 -10.23 -9.32
C ILE A 610 -61.47 -10.92 -7.98
N PHE A 611 -61.43 -10.14 -6.92
CA PHE A 611 -61.34 -10.61 -5.55
C PHE A 611 -62.41 -9.94 -4.69
N PRO A 612 -63.36 -10.69 -4.09
CA PRO A 612 -64.34 -10.13 -3.16
C PRO A 612 -63.71 -9.94 -1.77
N LEU A 613 -63.78 -8.72 -1.24
CA LEU A 613 -63.33 -8.39 0.11
C LEU A 613 -64.43 -8.65 1.13
N GLU A 614 -64.01 -9.09 2.31
CA GLU A 614 -64.80 -9.23 3.53
C GLU A 614 -64.50 -8.10 4.50
N LYS A 615 -65.45 -7.84 5.41
CA LYS A 615 -65.35 -6.68 6.31
C LYS A 615 -64.13 -6.83 7.21
N GLY A 616 -63.23 -5.85 7.15
CA GLY A 616 -61.97 -5.85 7.90
C GLY A 616 -60.79 -6.44 7.13
N ASP A 617 -60.99 -6.92 5.90
CA ASP A 617 -59.88 -7.33 5.04
C ASP A 617 -58.94 -6.16 4.77
N VAL A 618 -57.65 -6.45 4.82
CA VAL A 618 -56.59 -5.49 4.47
C VAL A 618 -55.75 -6.06 3.33
N ILE A 619 -55.63 -5.29 2.25
CA ILE A 619 -54.75 -5.59 1.12
C ILE A 619 -53.48 -4.76 1.22
N PHE A 620 -52.33 -5.42 1.12
CA PHE A 620 -51.02 -4.80 1.04
C PHE A 620 -50.41 -4.99 -0.34
N ILE A 621 -49.92 -3.88 -0.90
CA ILE A 621 -49.29 -3.81 -2.22
C ILE A 621 -47.99 -3.03 -2.04
N GLY A 622 -46.85 -3.63 -2.34
CA GLY A 622 -45.58 -2.94 -2.20
C GLY A 622 -44.58 -3.26 -3.30
N SER A 623 -43.63 -2.35 -3.49
CA SER A 623 -42.51 -2.52 -4.42
C SER A 623 -41.52 -3.58 -3.97
N ASP A 624 -40.60 -3.92 -4.87
CA ASP A 624 -39.54 -4.90 -4.64
C ASP A 624 -38.68 -4.56 -3.42
N GLY A 625 -38.54 -3.28 -3.05
CA GLY A 625 -37.83 -2.87 -1.83
C GLY A 625 -38.35 -3.48 -0.52
N ARG A 626 -39.57 -4.02 -0.49
CA ARG A 626 -40.10 -4.74 0.69
C ARG A 626 -39.47 -6.13 0.86
N ASP A 627 -39.02 -6.72 -0.25
CA ASP A 627 -38.43 -8.05 -0.34
C ASP A 627 -36.90 -7.97 -0.48
N ASP A 628 -36.38 -6.95 -1.18
CA ASP A 628 -34.96 -6.66 -1.44
C ASP A 628 -34.22 -6.04 -0.23
N LEU A 629 -34.12 -6.81 0.85
CA LEU A 629 -33.43 -6.42 2.09
C LEU A 629 -32.00 -6.95 2.14
N VAL A 630 -31.04 -6.07 2.46
CA VAL A 630 -29.64 -6.47 2.73
C VAL A 630 -29.55 -6.98 4.17
N LEU A 631 -29.26 -8.26 4.34
CA LEU A 631 -29.24 -8.94 5.64
C LEU A 631 -28.02 -8.53 6.47
N LEU A 632 -28.20 -8.35 7.78
CA LEU A 632 -27.17 -7.85 8.70
C LEU A 632 -26.06 -8.88 9.01
N ASP A 633 -26.37 -10.18 8.93
CA ASP A 633 -25.49 -11.28 9.36
C ASP A 633 -24.57 -11.81 8.23
N SER A 634 -23.86 -10.91 7.54
CA SER A 634 -22.88 -11.31 6.53
C SER A 634 -21.49 -11.49 7.16
N GLU A 635 -21.20 -12.67 7.74
CA GLU A 635 -19.92 -12.98 8.41
C GLU A 635 -18.67 -12.83 7.50
N ASP A 636 -18.84 -12.84 6.17
CA ASP A 636 -17.74 -12.82 5.17
C ASP A 636 -17.59 -11.48 4.40
N GLY A 637 -18.34 -10.43 4.76
CA GLY A 637 -18.30 -9.15 4.02
C GLY A 637 -18.89 -9.22 2.60
N ILE A 638 -19.53 -10.35 2.24
CA ILE A 638 -20.30 -10.52 1.00
C ILE A 638 -21.72 -10.03 1.27
N ARG A 639 -22.18 -9.04 0.49
CA ARG A 639 -23.52 -8.48 0.58
C ARG A 639 -24.57 -9.53 0.17
N GLN A 640 -25.30 -10.08 1.13
CA GLN A 640 -26.42 -11.00 0.87
C GLN A 640 -27.75 -10.24 0.84
N ILE A 641 -28.55 -10.46 -0.22
CA ILE A 641 -29.90 -9.89 -0.38
C ILE A 641 -30.90 -10.99 -0.08
N ASN A 642 -32.02 -10.62 0.57
CA ASN A 642 -33.12 -11.52 0.80
C ASN A 642 -33.81 -11.92 -0.52
N GLU A 643 -33.96 -13.22 -0.75
CA GLU A 643 -34.69 -13.79 -1.89
C GLU A 643 -36.01 -14.45 -1.46
N ASP A 644 -36.33 -14.43 -0.16
CA ASP A 644 -37.52 -15.05 0.41
C ASP A 644 -38.67 -14.05 0.52
N GLU A 645 -39.60 -14.13 -0.44
CA GLU A 645 -40.82 -13.31 -0.52
C GLU A 645 -41.79 -13.56 0.65
N THR A 646 -41.67 -14.69 1.37
CA THR A 646 -42.58 -15.01 2.49
C THR A 646 -42.30 -14.19 3.75
N LYS A 647 -41.16 -13.50 3.81
CA LYS A 647 -40.82 -12.61 4.93
C LYS A 647 -41.74 -11.42 5.06
N PHE A 648 -42.23 -10.87 3.95
CA PHE A 648 -43.16 -9.74 3.98
C PHE A 648 -44.52 -10.12 4.60
N PRO A 649 -45.21 -11.22 4.18
CA PRO A 649 -46.38 -11.73 4.89
C PRO A 649 -46.15 -11.97 6.39
N LEU A 650 -45.02 -12.56 6.77
CA LEU A 650 -44.68 -12.77 8.19
C LEU A 650 -44.53 -11.44 8.95
N ALA A 651 -43.96 -10.41 8.32
CA ALA A 651 -43.88 -9.08 8.90
C ALA A 651 -45.26 -8.43 9.04
N VAL A 652 -46.18 -8.66 8.10
CA VAL A 652 -47.58 -8.22 8.17
C VAL A 652 -48.29 -8.87 9.37
N GLU A 653 -48.14 -10.18 9.57
CA GLU A 653 -48.71 -10.92 10.72
C GLU A 653 -48.14 -10.42 12.05
N LYS A 654 -46.80 -10.30 12.16
CA LYS A 654 -46.12 -9.80 13.37
C LYS A 654 -46.58 -8.39 13.75
N SER A 655 -46.97 -7.59 12.76
CA SER A 655 -47.41 -6.21 12.93
C SER A 655 -48.91 -6.05 13.14
N ASN A 656 -49.68 -7.14 13.15
CA ASN A 656 -51.14 -7.12 13.13
C ASN A 656 -51.74 -6.21 12.04
N GLY A 657 -51.06 -6.08 10.89
CA GLY A 657 -51.49 -5.22 9.79
C GLY A 657 -51.32 -3.71 10.01
N ASP A 658 -50.55 -3.26 11.01
CA ASP A 658 -50.17 -1.84 11.15
C ASP A 658 -49.01 -1.48 10.21
N LEU A 659 -49.20 -0.42 9.42
CA LEU A 659 -48.25 -0.04 8.36
C LEU A 659 -46.88 0.41 8.90
N ASN A 660 -46.85 1.15 10.01
CA ASN A 660 -45.59 1.66 10.56
C ASN A 660 -44.79 0.53 11.19
N LEU A 661 -45.47 -0.36 11.94
CA LEU A 661 -44.84 -1.55 12.52
C LEU A 661 -44.33 -2.52 11.46
N ILE A 662 -45.01 -2.64 10.31
CA ILE A 662 -44.50 -3.43 9.17
C ILE A 662 -43.15 -2.90 8.72
N VAL A 663 -43.04 -1.59 8.52
CA VAL A 663 -41.77 -0.96 8.09
C VAL A 663 -40.68 -1.17 9.14
N GLU A 664 -40.98 -0.99 10.43
CA GLU A 664 -40.02 -1.24 11.51
C GLU A 664 -39.55 -2.69 11.52
N ASN A 665 -40.48 -3.65 11.41
CA ASN A 665 -40.16 -5.08 11.37
C ASN A 665 -39.33 -5.47 10.13
N LEU A 666 -39.54 -4.84 8.98
CA LEU A 666 -38.70 -5.04 7.80
C LEU A 666 -37.28 -4.50 8.01
N LEU A 667 -37.14 -3.34 8.66
CA LEU A 667 -35.83 -2.75 8.98
C LEU A 667 -35.07 -3.54 10.05
N GLU A 668 -35.75 -4.27 10.93
CA GLU A 668 -35.13 -5.24 11.84
C GLU A 668 -34.50 -6.43 11.08
N ILE A 669 -35.10 -6.85 9.95
CA ILE A 669 -34.60 -7.96 9.13
C ILE A 669 -33.36 -7.54 8.33
N GLY A 670 -33.33 -6.31 7.81
CA GLY A 670 -32.20 -5.82 7.02
C GLY A 670 -32.36 -4.39 6.53
N SER A 671 -31.29 -3.83 5.95
CA SER A 671 -31.32 -2.48 5.38
C SER A 671 -31.87 -2.48 3.95
N LEU A 672 -32.66 -1.47 3.59
CA LEU A 672 -33.27 -1.34 2.26
C LEU A 672 -32.22 -1.28 1.15
N SER A 673 -32.36 -2.16 0.15
CA SER A 673 -31.48 -2.18 -1.02
C SER A 673 -32.02 -1.35 -2.19
N ASP A 674 -33.33 -1.06 -2.20
CA ASP A 674 -34.03 -0.25 -3.20
C ASP A 674 -35.03 0.76 -2.58
N ASP A 675 -35.75 1.48 -3.46
CA ASP A 675 -36.90 2.30 -3.08
C ASP A 675 -38.01 1.40 -2.47
N LEU A 676 -38.73 1.89 -1.46
CA LEU A 676 -39.78 1.14 -0.77
C LEU A 676 -41.11 1.89 -0.82
N THR A 677 -42.12 1.21 -1.35
CA THR A 677 -43.51 1.63 -1.27
C THR A 677 -44.37 0.55 -0.67
N ILE A 678 -45.32 0.95 0.18
CA ILE A 678 -46.35 0.06 0.71
C ILE A 678 -47.68 0.80 0.73
N LEU A 679 -48.65 0.27 0.00
CA LEU A 679 -50.03 0.70 0.00
C LEU A 679 -50.86 -0.30 0.81
N ARG A 680 -51.59 0.21 1.80
CA ARG A 680 -52.53 -0.52 2.66
C ARG A 680 -53.96 -0.08 2.34
N LEU A 681 -54.80 -1.02 1.94
CA LEU A 681 -56.21 -0.80 1.60
C LEU A 681 -57.08 -1.66 2.51
N GLU A 682 -57.87 -1.05 3.39
CA GLU A 682 -58.76 -1.76 4.31
C GLU A 682 -60.22 -1.49 3.95
N TRP A 683 -61.01 -2.55 3.78
CA TRP A 683 -62.44 -2.41 3.48
C TRP A 683 -63.29 -2.49 4.76
N LEU A 684 -63.96 -1.38 5.08
CA LEU A 684 -64.81 -1.21 6.25
C LEU A 684 -66.30 -1.49 5.97
N GLY A 685 -66.66 -1.62 4.70
CA GLY A 685 -68.02 -1.86 4.26
C GLY A 685 -68.57 -3.21 4.74
N SER A 686 -69.86 -3.42 4.49
CA SER A 686 -70.50 -4.72 4.68
C SER A 686 -71.44 -5.00 3.52
N PHE A 687 -71.22 -6.10 2.82
CA PHE A 687 -72.01 -6.51 1.67
C PHE A 687 -72.34 -8.00 1.81
N LYS A 688 -73.62 -8.35 1.66
CA LYS A 688 -74.08 -9.73 1.79
C LYS A 688 -73.61 -10.55 0.59
N ARG A 689 -72.75 -11.54 0.83
CA ARG A 689 -72.32 -12.53 -0.15
C ARG A 689 -73.05 -13.85 0.11
N VAL A 690 -73.58 -14.46 -0.94
CA VAL A 690 -74.16 -15.81 -0.84
C VAL A 690 -73.01 -16.81 -0.80
N SER A 691 -72.82 -17.48 0.33
CA SER A 691 -71.74 -18.46 0.50
C SER A 691 -71.93 -19.66 -0.44
N ARG A 692 -70.84 -20.21 -0.98
CA ARG A 692 -70.88 -21.50 -1.70
C ARG A 692 -71.22 -22.66 -0.76
N GLU A 693 -70.89 -22.52 0.53
CA GLU A 693 -71.07 -23.54 1.57
C GLU A 693 -72.54 -23.72 1.97
N SER A 694 -73.36 -22.67 1.88
CA SER A 694 -74.83 -22.77 2.04
C SER A 694 -75.53 -23.70 1.03
N LEU A 695 -74.84 -24.15 -0.02
CA LEU A 695 -75.35 -25.14 -0.98
C LEU A 695 -75.16 -26.59 -0.52
N PHE A 696 -74.24 -26.85 0.42
CA PHE A 696 -73.87 -28.20 0.85
C PHE A 696 -74.07 -28.45 2.36
N ASP A 697 -74.01 -27.40 3.19
CA ASP A 697 -74.18 -27.51 4.65
C ASP A 697 -75.65 -27.35 5.12
N GLN A 698 -76.59 -27.19 4.19
CA GLN A 698 -77.99 -27.52 4.47
C GLN A 698 -78.20 -29.00 4.24
N SER A 699 -77.98 -29.77 5.30
CA SER A 699 -78.54 -31.11 5.46
C SER A 699 -80.01 -31.10 5.04
N SER A 700 -80.33 -31.74 3.92
CA SER A 700 -81.53 -32.57 3.71
C SER A 700 -82.93 -32.07 4.13
N ASP A 701 -83.14 -30.78 4.39
CA ASP A 701 -84.42 -30.26 4.92
C ASP A 701 -85.18 -29.29 4.01
N ASP A 702 -84.74 -29.05 2.77
CA ASP A 702 -85.57 -28.38 1.75
C ASP A 702 -86.08 -29.40 0.71
N TYR A 703 -87.21 -30.05 1.04
CA TYR A 703 -88.09 -30.80 0.11
C TYR A 703 -88.35 -30.05 -1.22
N VAL A 704 -88.14 -28.74 -1.21
CA VAL A 704 -88.25 -27.77 -2.29
C VAL A 704 -87.18 -27.95 -3.38
N TYR A 705 -85.89 -27.98 -3.04
CA TYR A 705 -84.81 -28.06 -4.04
C TYR A 705 -84.73 -29.44 -4.70
N GLY A 706 -84.96 -30.51 -3.93
CA GLY A 706 -85.00 -31.88 -4.45
C GLY A 706 -86.08 -32.09 -5.50
N LYS A 707 -87.26 -31.49 -5.30
CA LYS A 707 -88.38 -31.53 -6.27
C LYS A 707 -88.09 -30.75 -7.55
N VAL A 708 -87.55 -29.54 -7.44
CA VAL A 708 -87.18 -28.74 -8.61
C VAL A 708 -86.13 -29.49 -9.44
N LYS A 709 -85.14 -30.11 -8.78
CA LYS A 709 -84.11 -30.92 -9.44
C LYS A 709 -84.69 -32.17 -10.12
N ASP A 710 -85.55 -32.93 -9.44
CA ASP A 710 -86.22 -34.12 -9.99
C ASP A 710 -87.10 -33.77 -11.21
N LEU A 711 -87.81 -32.64 -11.18
CA LEU A 711 -88.57 -32.13 -12.31
C LEU A 711 -87.69 -31.79 -13.53
N LEU A 712 -86.50 -31.22 -13.28
CA LEU A 712 -85.54 -30.92 -14.35
C LEU A 712 -84.92 -32.19 -14.93
N GLU A 713 -84.59 -33.19 -14.11
CA GLU A 713 -84.07 -34.49 -14.55
C GLU A 713 -85.10 -35.26 -15.38
N LYS A 714 -86.39 -35.09 -15.10
CA LYS A 714 -87.51 -35.64 -15.89
C LYS A 714 -87.85 -34.84 -17.15
N GLY A 715 -87.20 -33.70 -17.38
CA GLY A 715 -87.43 -32.84 -18.55
C GLY A 715 -88.63 -31.88 -18.44
N ASN A 716 -89.28 -31.79 -17.27
CA ASN A 716 -90.44 -30.94 -17.03
C ASN A 716 -90.04 -29.51 -16.62
N ALA A 717 -89.34 -28.80 -17.50
CA ALA A 717 -88.81 -27.46 -17.21
C ALA A 717 -89.91 -26.40 -16.92
N GLU A 718 -91.09 -26.51 -17.52
CA GLU A 718 -92.20 -25.56 -17.30
C GLU A 718 -92.82 -25.71 -15.90
N GLU A 719 -92.99 -26.96 -15.43
CA GLU A 719 -93.48 -27.25 -14.06
C GLU A 719 -92.46 -26.78 -13.01
N ALA A 720 -91.16 -27.01 -13.27
CA ALA A 720 -90.09 -26.50 -12.42
C ALA A 720 -90.10 -24.96 -12.35
N PHE A 721 -90.33 -24.27 -13.47
CA PHE A 721 -90.43 -22.81 -13.51
C PHE A 721 -91.62 -22.30 -12.66
N GLN A 722 -92.81 -22.87 -12.82
CA GLN A 722 -93.99 -22.49 -12.05
C GLN A 722 -93.83 -22.76 -10.56
N MET A 723 -93.18 -23.88 -10.20
CA MET A 723 -92.86 -24.21 -8.81
C MET A 723 -91.95 -23.15 -8.18
N ILE A 724 -90.87 -22.74 -8.88
CA ILE A 724 -89.98 -21.68 -8.38
C ILE A 724 -90.72 -20.35 -8.25
N GLU A 725 -91.59 -19.97 -9.18
CA GLU A 725 -92.39 -18.74 -9.06
C GLU A 725 -93.32 -18.78 -7.83
N SER A 726 -93.98 -19.92 -7.58
CA SER A 726 -94.81 -20.11 -6.39
C SER A 726 -94.01 -20.09 -5.09
N LEU A 727 -92.74 -20.47 -5.11
CA LEU A 727 -91.88 -20.40 -3.95
C LEU A 727 -91.45 -18.96 -3.71
N LEU A 728 -90.98 -18.27 -4.77
CA LEU A 728 -90.52 -16.88 -4.69
C LEU A 728 -91.61 -15.88 -4.27
N SER A 729 -92.90 -16.22 -4.41
CA SER A 729 -94.01 -15.41 -3.91
C SER A 729 -94.18 -15.47 -2.38
N ASN A 730 -93.45 -16.33 -1.68
CA ASN A 730 -93.43 -16.38 -0.22
C ASN A 730 -92.46 -15.34 0.36
N ASP A 731 -93.01 -14.32 1.03
CA ASP A 731 -92.23 -13.23 1.62
C ASP A 731 -91.32 -13.68 2.78
N THR A 732 -91.59 -14.84 3.40
CA THR A 732 -90.84 -15.37 4.55
C THR A 732 -89.55 -16.14 4.18
N LEU A 733 -89.23 -16.25 2.90
CA LEU A 733 -88.01 -16.91 2.42
C LEU A 733 -86.74 -16.20 2.89
N ASN A 734 -85.77 -16.98 3.37
CA ASN A 734 -84.41 -16.51 3.61
C ASN A 734 -83.82 -15.96 2.29
N ASP A 735 -83.17 -14.79 2.35
CA ASP A 735 -82.60 -14.15 1.16
C ASP A 735 -81.60 -15.05 0.42
N ASP A 736 -80.81 -15.87 1.11
CA ASP A 736 -79.82 -16.75 0.46
C ASP A 736 -80.50 -17.81 -0.40
N VAL A 737 -81.60 -18.37 0.13
CA VAL A 737 -82.47 -19.32 -0.59
C VAL A 737 -83.16 -18.59 -1.76
N ARG A 738 -83.68 -17.39 -1.53
CA ARG A 738 -84.32 -16.56 -2.56
C ARG A 738 -83.35 -16.26 -3.72
N ILE A 739 -82.13 -15.83 -3.43
CA ILE A 739 -81.11 -15.51 -4.46
C ILE A 739 -80.76 -16.75 -5.28
N ASN A 740 -80.58 -17.91 -4.63
CA ASN A 740 -80.29 -19.16 -5.32
C ASN A 740 -81.50 -19.66 -6.15
N LEU A 741 -82.73 -19.53 -5.67
CA LEU A 741 -83.95 -19.84 -6.43
C LEU A 741 -84.08 -18.95 -7.67
N ILE A 742 -83.74 -17.66 -7.58
CA ILE A 742 -83.73 -16.75 -8.75
C ILE A 742 -82.64 -17.16 -9.74
N ARG A 743 -81.46 -17.59 -9.26
CA ARG A 743 -80.40 -18.15 -10.13
C ARG A 743 -80.88 -19.41 -10.86
N GLU A 744 -81.56 -20.34 -10.20
CA GLU A 744 -82.12 -21.50 -10.90
C GLU A 744 -83.28 -21.12 -11.85
N LYS A 745 -84.14 -20.17 -11.46
CA LYS A 745 -85.17 -19.59 -12.34
C LYS A 745 -84.55 -19.04 -13.63
N SER A 746 -83.41 -18.36 -13.54
CA SER A 746 -82.73 -17.84 -14.73
C SER A 746 -82.23 -18.95 -15.66
N ARG A 747 -81.66 -20.03 -15.12
CA ARG A 747 -81.18 -21.19 -15.89
C ARG A 747 -82.32 -21.89 -16.61
N ILE A 748 -83.44 -22.10 -15.91
CA ILE A 748 -84.64 -22.69 -16.49
C ILE A 748 -85.25 -21.77 -17.55
N SER A 749 -85.27 -20.45 -17.31
CA SER A 749 -85.75 -19.46 -18.28
C SER A 749 -84.97 -19.50 -19.58
N LEU A 750 -83.65 -19.71 -19.51
CA LEU A 750 -82.80 -19.91 -20.70
C LEU A 750 -83.15 -21.20 -21.45
N LEU A 751 -83.41 -22.31 -20.76
CA LEU A 751 -83.84 -23.57 -21.36
C LEU A 751 -85.20 -23.44 -22.05
N LEU A 752 -86.15 -22.77 -21.41
CA LEU A 752 -87.49 -22.47 -21.93
C LEU A 752 -87.52 -21.38 -23.00
N LYS A 753 -86.37 -20.79 -23.35
CA LYS A 753 -86.23 -19.67 -24.30
C LYS A 753 -87.01 -18.40 -23.89
N LYS A 754 -87.32 -18.25 -22.60
CA LYS A 754 -87.91 -17.04 -22.00
C LYS A 754 -86.80 -16.02 -21.71
N TYR A 755 -86.21 -15.46 -22.77
CA TYR A 755 -84.97 -14.68 -22.65
C TYR A 755 -85.12 -13.36 -21.88
N ASP A 756 -86.24 -12.67 -21.98
CA ASP A 756 -86.45 -11.40 -21.26
C ASP A 756 -86.50 -11.62 -19.73
N VAL A 757 -87.20 -12.68 -19.30
CA VAL A 757 -87.22 -13.12 -17.89
C VAL A 757 -85.84 -13.57 -17.44
N ALA A 758 -85.09 -14.26 -18.30
CA ALA A 758 -83.71 -14.65 -18.00
C ALA A 758 -82.81 -13.43 -17.79
N VAL A 759 -82.94 -12.38 -18.61
CA VAL A 759 -82.18 -11.13 -18.44
C VAL A 759 -82.49 -10.48 -17.11
N GLU A 760 -83.77 -10.26 -16.79
CA GLU A 760 -84.20 -9.60 -15.55
C GLU A 760 -83.68 -10.36 -14.31
N THR A 761 -83.87 -11.68 -14.29
CA THR A 761 -83.43 -12.53 -13.18
C THR A 761 -81.91 -12.56 -13.05
N LEU A 762 -81.15 -12.70 -14.16
CA LEU A 762 -79.69 -12.68 -14.14
C LEU A 762 -79.10 -11.34 -13.70
N GLU A 763 -79.68 -10.21 -14.13
CA GLU A 763 -79.24 -8.89 -13.68
C GLU A 763 -79.44 -8.70 -12.17
N SER A 764 -80.56 -9.20 -11.63
CA SER A 764 -80.86 -9.10 -10.20
C SER A 764 -79.90 -9.91 -9.33
N VAL A 765 -79.40 -11.07 -9.80
CA VAL A 765 -78.52 -11.94 -9.01
C VAL A 765 -77.03 -11.70 -9.24
N PHE A 766 -76.65 -11.07 -10.36
CA PHE A 766 -75.24 -10.82 -10.68
C PHE A 766 -74.43 -10.15 -9.56
N PRO A 767 -74.94 -9.14 -8.81
CA PRO A 767 -74.21 -8.53 -7.70
C PRO A 767 -73.81 -9.50 -6.57
N TYR A 768 -74.51 -10.62 -6.42
CA TYR A 768 -74.21 -11.62 -5.39
C TYR A 768 -73.20 -12.67 -5.85
N PHE A 769 -73.02 -12.83 -7.17
CA PHE A 769 -72.14 -13.83 -7.78
C PHE A 769 -71.10 -13.17 -8.71
N VAL A 770 -70.44 -12.12 -8.24
CA VAL A 770 -69.58 -11.26 -9.07
C VAL A 770 -68.37 -12.01 -9.64
N THR A 771 -67.91 -13.09 -9.01
CA THR A 771 -66.80 -13.93 -9.49
C THR A 771 -67.23 -15.05 -10.45
N ASP A 772 -68.54 -15.30 -10.62
CA ASP A 772 -69.05 -16.39 -11.46
C ASP A 772 -69.12 -15.98 -12.93
N ASN A 773 -68.12 -16.42 -13.69
CA ASN A 773 -68.01 -16.20 -15.13
C ASN A 773 -69.17 -16.81 -15.93
N GLU A 774 -69.80 -17.89 -15.45
CA GLU A 774 -70.92 -18.52 -16.16
C GLU A 774 -72.17 -17.64 -16.14
N ILE A 775 -72.40 -16.88 -15.07
CA ILE A 775 -73.54 -15.94 -15.00
C ILE A 775 -73.36 -14.81 -16.02
N LEU A 776 -72.13 -14.30 -16.20
CA LEU A 776 -71.85 -13.32 -17.26
C LEU A 776 -72.07 -13.88 -18.66
N LEU A 777 -71.64 -15.13 -18.91
CA LEU A 777 -71.86 -15.81 -20.18
C LEU A 777 -73.35 -15.97 -20.45
N GLN A 778 -74.10 -16.45 -19.45
CA GLN A 778 -75.54 -16.64 -19.51
C GLN A 778 -76.28 -15.33 -19.78
N LEU A 779 -75.89 -14.25 -19.09
CA LEU A 779 -76.49 -12.93 -19.25
C LEU A 779 -76.19 -12.34 -20.64
N SER A 780 -74.94 -12.46 -21.11
CA SER A 780 -74.58 -12.06 -22.48
C SER A 780 -75.36 -12.84 -23.52
N PHE A 781 -75.48 -14.16 -23.36
CA PHE A 781 -76.24 -15.02 -24.25
C PHE A 781 -77.75 -14.66 -24.26
N ALA A 782 -78.33 -14.41 -23.08
CA ALA A 782 -79.73 -13.99 -22.94
C ALA A 782 -79.97 -12.68 -23.69
N TYR A 783 -79.11 -11.68 -23.50
CA TYR A 783 -79.18 -10.39 -24.20
C TYR A 783 -79.04 -10.50 -25.72
N ARG A 784 -78.17 -11.40 -26.18
CA ARG A 784 -78.00 -11.68 -27.61
C ARG A 784 -79.31 -12.24 -28.19
N LYS A 785 -79.98 -13.15 -27.47
CA LYS A 785 -81.23 -13.78 -27.91
C LYS A 785 -82.45 -12.85 -27.79
N SER A 786 -82.46 -11.92 -26.83
CA SER A 786 -83.45 -10.82 -26.75
C SER A 786 -83.17 -9.65 -27.71
N LYS A 787 -82.21 -9.82 -28.65
CA LYS A 787 -81.82 -8.85 -29.69
C LYS A 787 -81.14 -7.58 -29.20
N ASN A 788 -80.77 -7.47 -27.92
CA ASN A 788 -79.94 -6.38 -27.42
C ASN A 788 -78.44 -6.69 -27.58
N ILE A 789 -77.99 -6.64 -28.83
CA ILE A 789 -76.61 -7.03 -29.20
C ILE A 789 -75.56 -6.14 -28.54
N LYS A 790 -75.85 -4.85 -28.31
CA LYS A 790 -74.91 -3.91 -27.69
C LYS A 790 -74.53 -4.33 -26.26
N LYS A 791 -75.53 -4.64 -25.42
CA LYS A 791 -75.29 -5.14 -24.06
C LYS A 791 -74.65 -6.54 -24.06
N ALA A 792 -75.04 -7.40 -25.01
CA ALA A 792 -74.45 -8.72 -25.14
C ALA A 792 -72.93 -8.65 -25.41
N ILE A 793 -72.50 -7.77 -26.32
CA ILE A 793 -71.08 -7.53 -26.60
C ILE A 793 -70.35 -7.01 -25.37
N ASP A 794 -70.91 -6.03 -24.66
CA ASP A 794 -70.28 -5.46 -23.46
C ASP A 794 -70.00 -6.53 -22.39
N LEU A 795 -71.01 -7.35 -22.06
CA LEU A 795 -70.87 -8.44 -21.10
C LEU A 795 -69.90 -9.54 -21.54
N ALA A 796 -69.89 -9.88 -22.84
CA ALA A 796 -68.96 -10.86 -23.38
C ALA A 796 -67.52 -10.33 -23.38
N GLU A 797 -67.30 -9.04 -23.63
CA GLU A 797 -65.98 -8.40 -23.48
C GLU A 797 -65.54 -8.31 -22.02
N ARG A 798 -66.45 -8.04 -21.09
CA ARG A 798 -66.16 -8.12 -19.64
C ARG A 798 -65.69 -9.51 -19.25
N LEU A 799 -66.39 -10.54 -19.71
CA LEU A 799 -65.98 -11.92 -19.46
C LEU A 799 -64.63 -12.25 -20.13
N ARG A 800 -64.37 -11.75 -21.34
CA ARG A 800 -63.07 -11.92 -22.01
C ARG A 800 -61.93 -11.20 -21.28
N ALA A 801 -62.21 -10.09 -20.60
CA ALA A 801 -61.21 -9.42 -19.76
C ALA A 801 -60.88 -10.22 -18.49
N ARG A 802 -61.82 -11.01 -17.96
CA ARG A 802 -61.64 -11.86 -16.76
C ARG A 802 -61.01 -13.21 -17.08
N ASP A 803 -61.45 -13.82 -18.17
CA ASP A 803 -60.98 -15.11 -18.68
C ASP A 803 -60.87 -15.05 -20.21
N PRO A 804 -59.71 -14.65 -20.72
CA PRO A 804 -59.49 -14.51 -22.17
C PRO A 804 -59.52 -15.83 -22.93
N LYS A 805 -59.32 -16.97 -22.25
CA LYS A 805 -59.29 -18.32 -22.84
C LYS A 805 -60.65 -19.02 -22.79
N HIS A 806 -61.71 -18.35 -22.32
CA HIS A 806 -63.04 -18.92 -22.17
C HIS A 806 -63.73 -19.24 -23.51
N ILE A 807 -63.57 -20.46 -24.01
CA ILE A 807 -64.05 -20.93 -25.34
C ILE A 807 -65.52 -20.59 -25.61
N ARG A 808 -66.43 -20.92 -24.69
CA ARG A 808 -67.89 -20.67 -24.88
C ARG A 808 -68.23 -19.18 -25.01
N ASN A 809 -67.48 -18.31 -24.32
CA ASN A 809 -67.67 -16.87 -24.40
C ASN A 809 -67.14 -16.32 -25.72
N LEU A 810 -65.96 -16.77 -26.16
CA LEU A 810 -65.40 -16.39 -27.45
C LEU A 810 -66.35 -16.77 -28.60
N ILE A 811 -66.94 -17.97 -28.57
CA ILE A 811 -67.99 -18.38 -29.52
C ILE A 811 -69.17 -17.39 -29.50
N ASN A 812 -69.69 -17.08 -28.31
CA ASN A 812 -70.79 -16.15 -28.15
C ASN A 812 -70.44 -14.73 -28.65
N LEU A 813 -69.22 -14.25 -28.37
CA LEU A 813 -68.71 -12.93 -28.74
C LEU A 813 -68.50 -12.79 -30.25
N VAL A 814 -67.97 -13.81 -30.92
CA VAL A 814 -67.84 -13.85 -32.39
C VAL A 814 -69.21 -13.69 -33.04
N GLU A 815 -70.21 -14.44 -32.59
CA GLU A 815 -71.58 -14.29 -33.10
C GLU A 815 -72.18 -12.92 -32.78
N CYS A 816 -71.96 -12.36 -31.59
CA CYS A 816 -72.39 -11.01 -31.26
C CYS A 816 -71.79 -9.97 -32.21
N TYR A 817 -70.49 -10.06 -32.51
CA TYR A 817 -69.83 -9.15 -33.43
C TYR A 817 -70.32 -9.30 -34.87
N ARG A 818 -70.58 -10.53 -35.31
CA ARG A 818 -71.18 -10.83 -36.62
C ARG A 818 -72.58 -10.21 -36.74
N LEU A 819 -73.45 -10.41 -35.75
CA LEU A 819 -74.79 -9.81 -35.69
C LEU A 819 -74.74 -8.27 -35.63
N SER A 820 -73.69 -7.70 -35.04
CA SER A 820 -73.45 -6.24 -35.01
C SER A 820 -72.75 -5.69 -36.27
N ARG A 821 -72.51 -6.52 -37.30
CA ARG A 821 -71.79 -6.16 -38.54
C ARG A 821 -70.37 -5.62 -38.33
N LYS A 822 -69.67 -6.09 -37.29
CA LYS A 822 -68.26 -5.74 -36.99
C LYS A 822 -67.34 -6.89 -37.42
N SER A 823 -67.32 -7.18 -38.72
CA SER A 823 -66.67 -8.37 -39.29
C SER A 823 -65.18 -8.46 -38.98
N ASP A 824 -64.45 -7.34 -38.98
CA ASP A 824 -63.02 -7.32 -38.65
C ASP A 824 -62.73 -7.79 -37.22
N ARG A 825 -63.56 -7.35 -36.25
CA ARG A 825 -63.42 -7.80 -34.86
C ARG A 825 -63.86 -9.24 -34.70
N ALA A 826 -64.95 -9.64 -35.36
CA ALA A 826 -65.40 -11.03 -35.34
C ALA A 826 -64.28 -11.96 -35.82
N LYS A 827 -63.60 -11.61 -36.92
CA LYS A 827 -62.48 -12.37 -37.47
C LYS A 827 -61.29 -12.46 -36.51
N LYS A 828 -60.84 -11.33 -35.95
CA LYS A 828 -59.73 -11.33 -34.97
C LYS A 828 -60.00 -12.23 -33.76
N ILE A 829 -61.21 -12.19 -33.21
CA ILE A 829 -61.58 -13.04 -32.07
C ILE A 829 -61.72 -14.50 -32.52
N PHE A 830 -62.24 -14.74 -33.73
CA PHE A 830 -62.37 -16.07 -34.30
C PHE A 830 -61.01 -16.74 -34.57
N ASP A 831 -60.03 -16.02 -35.13
CA ASP A 831 -58.68 -16.55 -35.37
C ASP A 831 -58.04 -17.02 -34.06
N ARG A 832 -58.25 -16.27 -32.97
CA ARG A 832 -57.79 -16.65 -31.64
C ARG A 832 -58.54 -17.86 -31.08
N LEU A 833 -59.85 -17.91 -31.25
CA LEU A 833 -60.70 -19.04 -30.86
C LEU A 833 -60.28 -20.32 -31.60
N LEU A 834 -59.97 -20.21 -32.90
CA LEU A 834 -59.50 -21.32 -33.74
C LEU A 834 -58.14 -21.83 -33.26
N ALA A 835 -57.23 -20.94 -32.84
CA ALA A 835 -55.95 -21.34 -32.26
C ALA A 835 -56.10 -22.07 -30.90
N LEU A 836 -57.09 -21.69 -30.09
CA LEU A 836 -57.33 -22.30 -28.77
C LEU A 836 -58.09 -23.64 -28.85
N ALA A 837 -59.05 -23.77 -29.78
CA ALA A 837 -59.95 -24.92 -29.85
C ALA A 837 -60.27 -25.33 -31.31
N PRO A 838 -59.27 -25.78 -32.08
CA PRO A 838 -59.40 -26.04 -33.51
C PRO A 838 -60.40 -27.16 -33.85
N GLU A 839 -60.57 -28.14 -32.97
CA GLU A 839 -61.42 -29.32 -33.18
C GLU A 839 -62.85 -29.16 -32.64
N ASN A 840 -63.18 -28.01 -32.04
CA ASN A 840 -64.49 -27.82 -31.43
C ASN A 840 -65.60 -27.75 -32.50
N PRO A 841 -66.68 -28.57 -32.42
CA PRO A 841 -67.74 -28.61 -33.43
C PRO A 841 -68.42 -27.27 -33.70
N GLN A 842 -68.58 -26.42 -32.68
CA GLN A 842 -69.18 -25.09 -32.85
C GLN A 842 -68.22 -24.10 -33.54
N VAL A 843 -66.91 -24.26 -33.32
CA VAL A 843 -65.87 -23.44 -33.97
C VAL A 843 -65.76 -23.79 -35.45
N LEU A 844 -65.80 -25.08 -35.80
CA LEU A 844 -65.83 -25.54 -37.21
C LEU A 844 -67.06 -25.02 -37.94
N LYS A 845 -68.24 -25.06 -37.30
CA LYS A 845 -69.46 -24.49 -37.88
C LYS A 845 -69.37 -22.97 -38.08
N LEU A 846 -68.76 -22.25 -37.14
CA LEU A 846 -68.50 -20.81 -37.27
C LEU A 846 -67.52 -20.50 -38.40
N LYS A 847 -66.52 -21.37 -38.62
CA LYS A 847 -65.55 -21.26 -39.72
C LYS A 847 -66.27 -21.24 -41.07
N GLU A 848 -67.13 -22.22 -41.32
CA GLU A 848 -67.91 -22.31 -42.55
C GLU A 848 -68.80 -21.07 -42.77
N MET A 849 -69.41 -20.54 -41.70
CA MET A 849 -70.25 -19.34 -41.78
C MET A 849 -69.46 -18.06 -42.06
N ILE A 850 -68.29 -17.89 -41.44
CA ILE A 850 -67.43 -16.71 -41.65
C ILE A 850 -66.79 -16.75 -43.04
N ASP A 851 -66.35 -17.93 -43.50
CA ASP A 851 -65.78 -18.11 -44.83
C ASP A 851 -66.84 -17.85 -45.94
N GLN A 852 -68.11 -18.22 -45.71
CA GLN A 852 -69.23 -17.92 -46.63
C GLN A 852 -69.57 -16.43 -46.70
N GLU A 853 -69.45 -15.67 -45.59
CA GLU A 853 -69.71 -14.23 -45.55
C GLU A 853 -68.58 -13.39 -46.19
N ILE A 854 -67.38 -13.96 -46.40
CA ILE A 854 -66.24 -13.28 -47.07
C ILE A 854 -66.30 -13.42 -48.61
N HIS A 855 -67.11 -14.36 -49.12
CA HIS A 855 -67.28 -14.62 -50.55
C HIS A 855 -68.52 -13.94 -51.18
N ILE A 856 -69.20 -13.06 -50.43
CA ILE A 856 -70.30 -12.17 -50.88
C ILE A 856 -69.84 -10.74 -50.69
#